data_AF-A0A2M7QY78-F1
#
_entry.id   AF-A0A2M7QY78-F1
#
_cell.length_a   1.000
_cell.length_b   1.000
_cell.length_c   1.000
_cell.angle_alpha   90.00
_cell.angle_beta   90.00
_cell.angle_gamma   90.00
#
_symmetry.space_group_name_H-M   'P 1'
#
loop_
_entity.id
_entity.type
_entity.pdbx_description
1 polymer ?
#
loop_
_entity_poly.entity_id
_entity_poly.type
_entity_poly.pdbx_seq_one_letter_code
_entity_poly.pdbx_strand_id
1 'polypeptide(L)'
;MSNKSIYQSAQKSIIFQDYIRLLRLLEKRPLALTQTGNLTLKEIDEVHKACEFDFYHRNKDGTPMFSIRSEDEVPYLRHLRQLAKVSKFATERKHKLWLSKKGKEFLQQPLEEQFLLTLKKQFFYCNWLYLFPFGGRREEVLEKLQYQTLKLLTLWLEHAADKWYDLKQMTENTAQELSIAPELRAGYSTSNEDLLTSALEWLLPTILEKFDLIELRTKKERMRSWTFTKIDKVKLTITGKHVLELFLEVDQPRLIGKIPANIPVDEIDKQINHMIKTLKLEGQVTSDDIKNIVYHSPKSTGSTDLLNIFMPFTNDQKQMKLVMETLQTAWNYSPHQSLNNLSPHQKVLEFQTGKKIKADKPNYDSTKTKAYELIADSLPLNINISSWGDNHWGVNLSHSYYLAEKELERIREQGEIHQAESEIEQLLKREPLCLPAVLDLSYIYRELDQASKANLLMEYAHKQLLQLFPEKFIPGKDTFPWSIHSNRPFLTFLLEYASYIYHQHGVKKSIPHLERMIELNPNDNQGVRGLLTTIYLLTGQPAKVLKLSEKFPNDLLPELAMGKVLALYKLDRADEAQKYYQKYTQYLKHLRAELLATTHQPPPESGSQSSGVLVGGPEEAWLFWKAQHAAWDGTKGVIEWLKTL
;
A
#
# COMPACT_ATOMS: atom_id res chain seq x y z
N MET A 1 26.53 -3.11 35.32
CA MET A 1 27.26 -2.28 34.32
C MET A 1 26.35 -1.72 33.23
N SER A 2 25.08 -2.15 33.13
CA SER A 2 24.15 -1.83 32.03
C SER A 2 23.53 -0.43 32.04
N ASN A 3 23.02 0.06 33.17
CA ASN A 3 22.35 1.37 33.19
C ASN A 3 23.32 2.52 32.91
N LYS A 4 24.59 2.40 33.32
CA LYS A 4 25.60 3.43 33.05
C LYS A 4 25.90 3.58 31.56
N SER A 5 26.02 2.48 30.81
CA SER A 5 26.27 2.54 29.37
C SER A 5 25.02 3.02 28.61
N ILE A 6 23.82 2.57 29.00
CA ILE A 6 22.56 3.08 28.45
C ILE A 6 22.45 4.58 28.68
N TYR A 7 22.71 5.06 29.90
CA TYR A 7 22.68 6.49 30.22
C TYR A 7 23.67 7.28 29.36
N GLN A 8 24.90 6.78 29.20
CA GLN A 8 25.92 7.42 28.36
C GLN A 8 25.50 7.48 26.88
N SER A 9 24.99 6.38 26.32
CA SER A 9 24.49 6.35 24.94
C SER A 9 23.24 7.22 24.77
N ALA A 10 22.36 7.28 25.78
CA ALA A 10 21.23 8.19 25.80
C ALA A 10 21.69 9.64 25.73
N GLN A 11 22.70 10.04 26.51
CA GLN A 11 23.28 11.38 26.45
C GLN A 11 23.97 11.68 25.11
N LYS A 12 24.62 10.69 24.50
CA LYS A 12 25.37 10.82 23.24
C LYS A 12 24.48 10.81 22.00
N SER A 13 23.34 10.11 22.03
CA SER A 13 22.44 9.96 20.90
C SER A 13 21.71 11.27 20.61
N ILE A 14 22.17 11.98 19.58
CA ILE A 14 21.57 13.25 19.14
C ILE A 14 20.08 13.08 18.84
N ILE A 15 19.69 11.98 18.18
CA ILE A 15 18.28 11.74 17.82
C ILE A 15 17.37 11.48 19.01
N PHE A 16 17.88 10.77 20.02
CA PHE A 16 17.13 10.60 21.25
C PHE A 16 17.04 11.92 22.04
N GLN A 17 18.15 12.65 22.17
CA GLN A 17 18.14 13.94 22.86
C GLN A 17 17.18 14.92 22.19
N ASP A 18 17.18 15.00 20.86
CA ASP A 18 16.27 15.84 20.10
C ASP A 18 14.81 15.40 20.20
N TYR A 19 14.54 14.09 20.30
CA TYR A 19 13.21 13.58 20.60
C TYR A 19 12.71 14.06 21.98
N ILE A 20 13.55 14.00 23.02
CA ILE A 20 13.21 14.51 24.35
C ILE A 20 13.00 16.03 24.33
N ARG A 21 13.86 16.78 23.61
CA ARG A 21 13.74 18.23 23.47
C ARG A 21 12.41 18.63 22.78
N LEU A 22 11.98 17.90 21.75
CA LEU A 22 10.67 18.06 21.12
C LEU A 22 9.52 17.83 22.12
N LEU A 23 9.55 16.75 22.89
CA LEU A 23 8.50 16.46 23.89
C LEU A 23 8.46 17.50 25.01
N ARG A 24 9.62 17.99 25.47
CA ARG A 24 9.72 19.08 26.45
C ARG A 24 9.21 20.40 25.90
N LEU A 25 9.39 20.67 24.60
CA LEU A 25 8.80 21.83 23.95
C LEU A 25 7.25 21.75 23.97
N LEU A 26 6.70 20.58 23.68
CA LEU A 26 5.26 20.31 23.75
C LEU A 26 4.67 20.36 25.17
N GLU A 27 5.49 20.06 26.19
CA GLU A 27 5.13 20.20 27.60
C GLU A 27 4.87 21.66 27.98
N LYS A 28 5.71 22.57 27.46
CA LYS A 28 5.62 24.01 27.72
C LYS A 28 4.43 24.64 26.99
N ARG A 29 4.23 24.28 25.72
CA ARG A 29 3.12 24.79 24.91
C ARG A 29 2.75 23.83 23.79
N PRO A 30 1.48 23.81 23.37
CA PRO A 30 1.13 23.15 22.12
C PRO A 30 1.80 23.84 20.92
N LEU A 31 2.17 23.05 19.92
CA LEU A 31 2.71 23.55 18.66
C LEU A 31 1.58 23.68 17.63
N ALA A 32 1.56 24.78 16.89
CA ALA A 32 0.58 24.98 15.84
C ALA A 32 0.78 23.96 14.69
N LEU A 33 -0.33 23.34 14.28
CA LEU A 33 -0.37 22.49 13.10
C LEU A 33 -1.06 23.22 11.95
N THR A 34 -0.62 22.91 10.74
CA THR A 34 -1.36 23.18 9.51
C THR A 34 -2.67 22.39 9.53
N GLN A 35 -3.55 22.71 8.58
CA GLN A 35 -4.78 21.95 8.42
C GLN A 35 -4.52 20.47 8.04
N THR A 36 -3.38 20.15 7.38
CA THR A 36 -2.95 18.79 7.03
C THR A 36 -2.29 18.04 8.18
N GLY A 37 -2.12 18.67 9.35
CA GLY A 37 -1.51 18.03 10.53
C GLY A 37 0.02 18.17 10.65
N ASN A 38 0.68 18.91 9.74
CA ASN A 38 2.11 19.20 9.81
C ASN A 38 2.39 20.39 10.74
N LEU A 39 3.58 20.46 11.36
CA LEU A 39 4.03 21.66 12.05
C LEU A 39 4.13 22.82 11.04
N THR A 40 3.66 24.00 11.45
CA THR A 40 3.87 25.22 10.65
C THR A 40 5.38 25.53 10.55
N LEU A 41 5.82 26.25 9.51
CA LEU A 41 7.24 26.63 9.35
C LEU A 41 7.83 27.29 10.60
N LYS A 42 7.05 28.19 11.21
CA LYS A 42 7.43 28.82 12.48
C LYS A 42 7.68 27.78 13.57
N GLU A 43 6.84 26.75 13.67
CA GLU A 43 7.02 25.70 14.67
C GLU A 43 8.16 24.74 14.31
N ILE A 44 8.46 24.52 13.03
CA ILE A 44 9.65 23.79 12.60
C ILE A 44 10.91 24.54 13.03
N ASP A 45 10.97 25.86 12.86
CA ASP A 45 12.06 26.70 13.37
C ASP A 45 12.20 26.61 14.89
N GLU A 46 11.08 26.62 15.61
CA GLU A 46 11.08 26.50 17.07
C GLU A 46 11.56 25.13 17.52
N VAL A 47 11.21 24.06 16.80
CA VAL A 47 11.74 22.72 17.07
C VAL A 47 13.23 22.65 16.69
N HIS A 48 13.65 23.21 15.56
CA HIS A 48 15.06 23.26 15.15
C HIS A 48 15.92 23.96 16.20
N LYS A 49 15.49 25.12 16.70
CA LYS A 49 16.18 25.84 17.79
C LYS A 49 16.28 25.02 19.07
N ALA A 50 15.33 24.12 19.29
CA ALA A 50 15.34 23.21 20.42
C ALA A 50 16.16 21.95 20.15
N CYS A 51 16.49 21.62 18.91
CA CYS A 51 17.24 20.43 18.52
C CYS A 51 18.72 20.75 18.26
N GLU A 52 19.56 19.74 18.37
CA GLU A 52 21.00 19.81 18.08
C GLU A 52 21.30 19.42 16.63
N PHE A 53 20.50 18.51 16.05
CA PHE A 53 20.58 18.23 14.63
C PHE A 53 20.14 19.46 13.82
N ASP A 54 21.00 19.88 12.90
CA ASP A 54 20.68 20.99 12.01
C ASP A 54 19.68 20.52 10.94
N PHE A 55 18.48 21.10 10.97
CA PHE A 55 17.43 20.75 10.01
C PHE A 55 17.73 21.35 8.64
N TYR A 56 18.60 22.37 8.57
CA TYR A 56 18.89 23.11 7.37
C TYR A 56 20.15 22.58 6.69
N HIS A 57 20.02 22.27 5.40
CA HIS A 57 21.18 21.97 4.56
C HIS A 57 21.97 23.26 4.34
N ARG A 58 23.18 23.36 4.89
CA ARG A 58 24.04 24.54 4.75
C ARG A 58 25.21 24.27 3.80
N ASN A 59 25.63 25.29 3.06
CA ASN A 59 26.84 25.25 2.26
C ASN A 59 28.08 25.45 3.15
N LYS A 60 29.27 25.49 2.55
CA LYS A 60 30.55 25.57 3.27
C LYS A 60 30.72 26.84 4.11
N ASP A 61 30.00 27.92 3.78
CA ASP A 61 29.95 29.19 4.52
C ASP A 61 28.84 29.24 5.58
N GLY A 62 28.08 28.14 5.78
CA GLY A 62 27.06 28.05 6.82
C GLY A 62 25.72 28.69 6.46
N THR A 63 25.54 29.16 5.22
CA THR A 63 24.26 29.68 4.74
C THR A 63 23.37 28.52 4.30
N PRO A 64 22.07 28.50 4.69
CA PRO A 64 21.14 27.48 4.22
C PRO A 64 21.09 27.49 2.68
N MET A 65 21.43 26.35 2.07
CA MET A 65 21.40 26.14 0.62
C MET A 65 19.98 26.22 0.08
N PHE A 66 19.01 25.72 0.85
CA PHE A 66 17.60 25.69 0.47
C PHE A 66 16.72 25.93 1.69
N SER A 67 15.61 26.65 1.51
CA SER A 67 14.61 26.87 2.57
C SER A 67 13.69 25.66 2.72
N ILE A 68 13.39 25.28 3.96
CA ILE A 68 12.39 24.25 4.30
C ILE A 68 10.99 24.83 4.06
N ARG A 69 10.17 24.15 3.26
CA ARG A 69 8.81 24.58 2.86
C ARG A 69 7.69 23.83 3.58
N SER A 70 8.00 22.67 4.18
CA SER A 70 7.08 21.90 5.02
C SER A 70 7.82 20.92 5.93
N GLU A 71 7.12 20.35 6.93
CA GLU A 71 7.66 19.28 7.79
C GLU A 71 8.13 18.06 6.96
N ASP A 72 7.52 17.84 5.78
CA ASP A 72 7.82 16.69 4.93
C ASP A 72 9.24 16.70 4.34
N GLU A 73 9.82 17.90 4.20
CA GLU A 73 11.18 18.14 3.72
C GLU A 73 12.24 18.00 4.82
N VAL A 74 11.83 17.68 6.06
CA VAL A 74 12.73 17.46 7.20
C VAL A 74 12.59 16.02 7.69
N PRO A 75 13.20 15.02 7.00
CA PRO A 75 13.09 13.61 7.37
C PRO A 75 13.44 13.34 8.83
N TYR A 76 14.40 14.09 9.38
CA TYR A 76 14.78 14.01 10.78
C TYR A 76 13.61 14.39 11.72
N LEU A 77 12.94 15.52 11.47
CA LEU A 77 11.78 15.94 12.25
C LEU A 77 10.60 14.97 12.10
N ARG A 78 10.36 14.47 10.88
CA ARG A 78 9.35 13.42 10.65
C ARG A 78 9.61 12.19 11.50
N HIS A 79 10.88 11.81 11.66
CA HIS A 79 11.28 10.69 12.51
C HIS A 79 10.91 10.97 13.99
N LEU A 80 11.26 12.14 14.52
CA LEU A 80 10.89 12.53 15.90
C LEU A 80 9.37 12.55 16.10
N ARG A 81 8.64 13.09 15.12
CA ARG A 81 7.17 13.18 15.12
C ARG A 81 6.51 11.81 15.04
N GLN A 82 7.04 10.91 14.23
CA GLN A 82 6.56 9.55 14.13
C GLN A 82 6.75 8.79 15.44
N LEU A 83 7.91 8.93 16.10
CA LEU A 83 8.17 8.38 17.43
C LEU A 83 7.13 8.90 18.45
N ALA A 84 6.83 10.20 18.45
CA ALA A 84 5.83 10.79 19.34
C ALA A 84 4.42 10.24 19.08
N LYS A 85 4.06 10.05 17.80
CA LYS A 85 2.75 9.57 17.35
C LYS A 85 2.54 8.10 17.71
N VAL A 86 3.47 7.20 17.37
CA VAL A 86 3.33 5.76 17.64
C VAL A 86 3.40 5.45 19.15
N SER A 87 4.10 6.30 19.90
CA SER A 87 4.13 6.23 21.36
C SER A 87 2.86 6.77 22.03
N LYS A 88 2.00 7.46 21.25
CA LYS A 88 0.85 8.23 21.75
C LYS A 88 1.26 9.28 22.77
N PHE A 89 2.49 9.81 22.65
CA PHE A 89 3.02 10.84 23.53
C PHE A 89 2.58 12.23 23.11
N ALA A 90 2.32 12.42 21.82
CA ALA A 90 1.67 13.63 21.31
C ALA A 90 0.28 13.31 20.74
N THR A 91 -0.64 14.27 20.85
CA THR A 91 -2.00 14.16 20.31
C THR A 91 -2.38 15.44 19.59
N GLU A 92 -3.18 15.31 18.54
CA GLU A 92 -3.64 16.44 17.75
C GLU A 92 -5.04 16.85 18.20
N ARG A 93 -5.23 18.14 18.53
CA ARG A 93 -6.53 18.69 18.91
C ARG A 93 -6.62 20.15 18.53
N LYS A 94 -7.67 20.54 17.82
CA LYS A 94 -7.92 21.92 17.37
C LYS A 94 -6.71 22.51 16.61
N HIS A 95 -6.18 21.78 15.62
CA HIS A 95 -5.01 22.17 14.81
C HIS A 95 -3.76 22.51 15.62
N LYS A 96 -3.56 21.80 16.72
CA LYS A 96 -2.38 21.92 17.55
C LYS A 96 -1.92 20.55 17.99
N LEU A 97 -0.60 20.37 18.06
CA LEU A 97 0.01 19.21 18.67
C LEU A 97 0.19 19.48 20.16
N TRP A 98 -0.36 18.61 20.99
CA TRP A 98 -0.29 18.67 22.43
C TRP A 98 0.54 17.51 22.96
N LEU A 99 1.30 17.75 24.02
CA LEU A 99 1.80 16.65 24.83
C LEU A 99 0.62 15.97 25.54
N SER A 100 0.49 14.66 25.35
CA SER A 100 -0.51 13.85 26.02
C SER A 100 -0.16 13.61 27.49
N LYS A 101 -1.10 13.07 28.26
CA LYS A 101 -0.84 12.60 29.63
C LYS A 101 0.29 11.56 29.67
N LYS A 102 0.31 10.61 28.73
CA LYS A 102 1.36 9.59 28.61
C LYS A 102 2.72 10.19 28.31
N GLY A 103 2.76 11.22 27.46
CA GLY A 103 3.99 11.96 27.15
C GLY A 103 4.55 12.68 28.38
N LYS A 104 3.68 13.27 29.22
CA LYS A 104 4.10 13.87 30.50
C LYS A 104 4.66 12.83 31.46
N GLU A 105 3.97 11.70 31.62
CA GLU A 105 4.43 10.60 32.48
C GLU A 105 5.78 10.06 32.00
N PHE A 106 5.95 9.88 30.69
CA PHE A 106 7.22 9.46 30.07
C PHE A 106 8.38 10.42 30.40
N LEU A 107 8.16 11.74 30.33
CA LEU A 107 9.18 12.74 30.64
C LEU A 107 9.59 12.77 32.13
N GLN A 108 8.85 12.11 33.03
CA GLN A 108 9.23 11.99 34.45
C GLN A 108 10.04 10.72 34.74
N GLN A 109 10.16 9.80 33.78
CA GLN A 109 10.94 8.57 33.95
C GLN A 109 12.45 8.85 33.94
N PRO A 110 13.28 7.95 34.49
CA PRO A 110 14.74 7.99 34.31
C PRO A 110 15.14 8.02 32.82
N LEU A 111 16.26 8.66 32.50
CA LEU A 111 16.71 8.86 31.12
C LEU A 111 16.93 7.54 30.39
N GLU A 112 17.40 6.52 31.11
CA GLU A 112 17.63 5.16 30.63
C GLU A 112 16.32 4.48 30.22
N GLU A 113 15.26 4.62 31.02
CA GLU A 113 13.94 4.09 30.69
C GLU A 113 13.34 4.81 29.49
N GLN A 114 13.52 6.14 29.43
CA GLN A 114 13.10 6.93 28.28
C GLN A 114 13.78 6.46 27.00
N PHE A 115 15.08 6.19 27.06
CA PHE A 115 15.89 5.71 25.95
C PHE A 115 15.46 4.32 25.48
N LEU A 116 15.33 3.36 26.39
CA LEU A 116 14.91 2.00 26.08
C LEU A 116 13.50 1.96 25.49
N LEU A 117 12.56 2.74 26.04
CA LEU A 117 11.20 2.81 25.50
C LEU A 117 11.18 3.45 24.11
N THR A 118 11.99 4.49 23.87
CA THR A 118 12.11 5.13 22.56
C THR A 118 12.66 4.14 21.53
N LEU A 119 13.71 3.40 21.88
CA LEU A 119 14.26 2.35 21.03
C LEU A 119 13.25 1.24 20.76
N LYS A 120 12.49 0.80 21.77
CA LYS A 120 11.42 -0.18 21.58
C LYS A 120 10.38 0.34 20.58
N LYS A 121 10.03 1.62 20.66
CA LYS A 121 9.10 2.26 19.71
C LYS A 121 9.69 2.35 18.30
N GLN A 122 10.97 2.67 18.19
CA GLN A 122 11.70 2.73 16.93
C GLN A 122 11.74 1.38 16.20
N PHE A 123 12.07 0.29 16.89
CA PHE A 123 12.21 -1.02 16.26
C PHE A 123 10.87 -1.68 15.93
N PHE A 124 9.89 -1.57 16.83
CA PHE A 124 8.68 -2.41 16.76
C PHE A 124 7.38 -1.67 16.42
N TYR A 125 7.37 -0.34 16.41
CA TYR A 125 6.14 0.44 16.23
C TYR A 125 6.24 1.53 15.15
N CYS A 126 7.43 2.07 14.89
CA CYS A 126 7.66 2.97 13.76
C CYS A 126 7.66 2.18 12.45
N ASN A 127 6.78 2.52 11.50
CA ASN A 127 6.88 2.00 10.13
C ASN A 127 8.20 2.50 9.48
N TRP A 128 9.09 1.57 9.13
CA TRP A 128 10.38 1.89 8.51
C TRP A 128 10.20 2.37 7.07
N LEU A 129 9.18 1.90 6.34
CA LEU A 129 8.82 2.42 5.02
C LEU A 129 8.38 3.88 5.09
N TYR A 130 7.67 4.27 6.16
CA TYR A 130 7.25 5.68 6.34
C TYR A 130 8.44 6.61 6.55
N LEU A 131 9.45 6.11 7.25
CA LEU A 131 10.68 6.85 7.46
C LEU A 131 11.55 6.82 6.19
N PHE A 132 11.47 5.74 5.40
CA PHE A 132 12.33 5.44 4.25
C PHE A 132 11.52 4.84 3.09
N PRO A 133 10.81 5.68 2.33
CA PRO A 133 10.02 5.22 1.20
C PRO A 133 10.96 4.88 0.04
N PHE A 134 11.48 3.66 0.05
CA PHE A 134 12.21 3.10 -1.09
C PHE A 134 11.19 2.45 -2.00
N GLY A 135 10.47 3.26 -2.75
CA GLY A 135 9.52 2.72 -3.70
C GLY A 135 10.19 1.61 -4.51
N GLY A 136 9.63 0.43 -4.41
CA GLY A 136 10.42 -0.72 -4.82
C GLY A 136 9.94 -2.11 -4.47
N ARG A 137 10.56 -3.07 -5.17
CA ARG A 137 11.10 -4.28 -4.51
C ARG A 137 11.98 -3.93 -3.29
N ARG A 138 12.62 -2.74 -3.26
CA ARG A 138 13.33 -2.23 -2.06
C ARG A 138 12.40 -2.06 -0.85
N GLU A 139 11.19 -1.56 -1.06
CA GLU A 139 10.15 -1.46 -0.04
C GLU A 139 9.75 -2.86 0.44
N GLU A 140 9.54 -3.80 -0.48
CA GLU A 140 9.22 -5.20 -0.11
C GLU A 140 10.34 -5.85 0.73
N VAL A 141 11.61 -5.58 0.40
CA VAL A 141 12.77 -6.06 1.18
C VAL A 141 12.80 -5.41 2.57
N LEU A 142 12.59 -4.09 2.66
CA LEU A 142 12.58 -3.37 3.94
C LEU A 142 11.38 -3.77 4.81
N GLU A 143 10.22 -4.05 4.21
CA GLU A 143 9.04 -4.60 4.88
C GLU A 143 9.33 -5.98 5.45
N LYS A 144 10.00 -6.86 4.71
CA LYS A 144 10.42 -8.17 5.23
C LYS A 144 11.38 -8.06 6.42
N LEU A 145 12.32 -7.12 6.37
CA LEU A 145 13.22 -6.83 7.48
C LEU A 145 12.44 -6.37 8.71
N GLN A 146 11.49 -5.44 8.52
CA GLN A 146 10.66 -4.92 9.61
C GLN A 146 9.70 -5.98 10.18
N TYR A 147 9.12 -6.83 9.34
CA TYR A 147 8.20 -7.89 9.77
C TYR A 147 8.93 -8.93 10.64
N GLN A 148 10.22 -9.16 10.37
CA GLN A 148 11.05 -10.12 11.10
C GLN A 148 12.12 -9.43 11.96
N THR A 149 11.85 -8.22 12.47
CA THR A 149 12.81 -7.42 13.26
C THR A 149 13.47 -8.21 14.38
N LEU A 150 12.74 -9.08 15.11
CA LEU A 150 13.35 -9.88 16.18
C LEU A 150 14.45 -10.82 15.68
N LYS A 151 14.21 -11.54 14.58
CA LYS A 151 15.23 -12.42 14.00
C LYS A 151 16.42 -11.62 13.47
N LEU A 152 16.16 -10.45 12.87
CA LEU A 152 17.22 -9.55 12.42
C LEU A 152 18.10 -9.10 13.59
N LEU A 153 17.49 -8.71 14.72
CA LEU A 153 18.20 -8.33 15.94
C LEU A 153 18.97 -9.51 16.56
N THR A 154 18.39 -10.72 16.57
CA THR A 154 19.09 -11.94 17.01
C THR A 154 20.33 -12.20 16.18
N LEU A 155 20.19 -12.17 14.85
CA LEU A 155 21.31 -12.39 13.93
C LEU A 155 22.43 -11.35 14.15
N TRP A 156 22.07 -10.08 14.39
CA TRP A 156 23.05 -9.05 14.71
C TRP A 156 23.72 -9.27 16.05
N LEU A 157 22.99 -9.67 17.09
CA LEU A 157 23.57 -10.00 18.39
C LEU A 157 24.57 -11.16 18.27
N GLU A 158 24.20 -12.25 17.61
CA GLU A 158 25.03 -13.44 17.45
C GLU A 158 26.32 -13.16 16.68
N HIS A 159 26.25 -12.33 15.64
CA HIS A 159 27.38 -12.14 14.72
C HIS A 159 28.18 -10.86 14.93
N ALA A 160 27.60 -9.80 15.52
CA ALA A 160 28.24 -8.50 15.70
C ALA A 160 28.48 -8.09 17.16
N ALA A 161 28.10 -8.89 18.17
CA ALA A 161 28.30 -8.55 19.59
C ALA A 161 29.77 -8.27 19.94
N ASP A 162 30.66 -9.20 19.60
CA ASP A 162 32.04 -9.17 20.09
C ASP A 162 33.08 -9.06 18.96
N LYS A 163 32.64 -8.96 17.70
CA LYS A 163 33.53 -8.89 16.51
C LYS A 163 32.95 -8.01 15.40
N TRP A 164 33.82 -7.58 14.49
CA TRP A 164 33.41 -6.89 13.27
C TRP A 164 32.73 -7.88 12.31
N TYR A 165 31.50 -7.55 11.93
CA TYR A 165 30.67 -8.31 10.99
C TYR A 165 30.72 -7.64 9.62
N ASP A 166 31.20 -8.37 8.61
CA ASP A 166 31.27 -7.91 7.22
C ASP A 166 29.87 -7.70 6.63
N LEU A 167 29.64 -6.57 5.97
CA LEU A 167 28.32 -6.21 5.44
C LEU A 167 27.82 -7.20 4.37
N LYS A 168 28.71 -7.72 3.51
CA LYS A 168 28.30 -8.68 2.49
C LYS A 168 27.86 -9.99 3.14
N GLN A 169 28.64 -10.48 4.11
CA GLN A 169 28.25 -11.66 4.88
C GLN A 169 26.97 -11.43 5.70
N MET A 170 26.82 -10.25 6.29
CA MET A 170 25.59 -9.86 6.99
C MET A 170 24.39 -9.90 6.05
N THR A 171 24.55 -9.41 4.82
CA THR A 171 23.49 -9.44 3.81
C THR A 171 23.08 -10.88 3.51
N GLU A 172 24.02 -11.78 3.21
CA GLU A 172 23.71 -13.18 2.89
C GLU A 172 23.06 -13.91 4.07
N ASN A 173 23.62 -13.75 5.27
CA ASN A 173 23.05 -14.37 6.47
C ASN A 173 21.64 -13.84 6.76
N THR A 174 21.39 -12.55 6.52
CA THR A 174 20.05 -11.94 6.66
C THR A 174 19.09 -12.50 5.62
N ALA A 175 19.52 -12.63 4.36
CA ALA A 175 18.70 -13.22 3.31
C ALA A 175 18.31 -14.66 3.65
N GLN A 176 19.25 -15.44 4.17
CA GLN A 176 19.02 -16.82 4.59
C GLN A 176 18.06 -16.91 5.79
N GLU A 177 18.35 -16.19 6.89
CA GLU A 177 17.58 -16.27 8.14
C GLU A 177 16.14 -15.78 7.98
N LEU A 178 15.93 -14.81 7.09
CA LEU A 178 14.62 -14.22 6.81
C LEU A 178 13.93 -14.82 5.59
N SER A 179 14.60 -15.75 4.88
CA SER A 179 14.12 -16.38 3.65
C SER A 179 13.75 -15.35 2.57
N ILE A 180 14.63 -14.38 2.32
CA ILE A 180 14.50 -13.38 1.26
C ILE A 180 15.12 -13.94 -0.01
N ALA A 181 14.27 -14.24 -1.00
CA ALA A 181 14.68 -14.87 -2.24
C ALA A 181 15.57 -13.94 -3.11
N PRO A 182 16.50 -14.47 -3.92
CA PRO A 182 17.36 -13.69 -4.80
C PRO A 182 16.60 -12.75 -5.74
N GLU A 183 15.45 -13.18 -6.26
CA GLU A 183 14.61 -12.43 -7.21
C GLU A 183 14.03 -11.16 -6.57
N LEU A 184 13.70 -11.24 -5.28
CA LEU A 184 13.15 -10.14 -4.49
C LEU A 184 14.21 -9.07 -4.18
N ARG A 185 15.47 -9.49 -4.02
CA ARG A 185 16.58 -8.58 -3.69
C ARG A 185 17.46 -8.23 -4.88
N ALA A 186 17.11 -8.65 -6.10
CA ALA A 186 17.79 -8.27 -7.33
C ALA A 186 17.51 -6.80 -7.69
N GLY A 187 18.56 -6.06 -8.05
CA GLY A 187 18.45 -4.67 -8.51
C GLY A 187 17.65 -4.47 -9.80
N TYR A 188 17.41 -3.21 -10.17
CA TYR A 188 16.64 -2.85 -11.38
C TYR A 188 17.50 -2.79 -12.65
N SER A 189 18.83 -2.90 -12.53
CA SER A 189 19.78 -2.86 -13.65
C SER A 189 20.52 -4.19 -13.81
N THR A 190 21.12 -4.43 -14.98
CA THR A 190 21.96 -5.60 -15.30
C THR A 190 23.29 -5.66 -14.51
N SER A 191 23.50 -4.79 -13.53
CA SER A 191 24.66 -4.85 -12.63
C SER A 191 24.30 -5.54 -11.31
N ASN A 192 25.29 -6.14 -10.64
CA ASN A 192 25.18 -6.91 -9.39
C ASN A 192 24.71 -6.09 -8.17
N GLU A 193 23.62 -5.34 -8.29
CA GLU A 193 22.99 -4.59 -7.22
C GLU A 193 22.09 -5.53 -6.39
N ASP A 194 22.25 -5.40 -5.07
CA ASP A 194 21.55 -6.17 -4.07
C ASP A 194 20.72 -5.24 -3.18
N LEU A 195 19.40 -5.26 -3.37
CA LEU A 195 18.47 -4.38 -2.68
C LEU A 195 18.47 -4.59 -1.17
N LEU A 196 18.83 -5.79 -0.68
CA LEU A 196 18.96 -6.07 0.74
C LEU A 196 20.22 -5.42 1.32
N THR A 197 21.33 -5.45 0.59
CA THR A 197 22.54 -4.71 1.00
C THR A 197 22.22 -3.22 1.11
N SER A 198 21.52 -2.65 0.12
CA SER A 198 21.11 -1.24 0.16
C SER A 198 20.21 -0.91 1.36
N ALA A 199 19.27 -1.79 1.69
CA ALA A 199 18.41 -1.61 2.85
C ALA A 199 19.21 -1.64 4.17
N LEU A 200 20.17 -2.55 4.30
CA LEU A 200 21.05 -2.64 5.47
C LEU A 200 21.99 -1.44 5.60
N GLU A 201 22.62 -1.01 4.48
CA GLU A 201 23.49 0.18 4.46
C GLU A 201 22.77 1.44 4.92
N TRP A 202 21.45 1.45 4.83
CA TRP A 202 20.60 2.55 5.23
C TRP A 202 20.08 2.41 6.68
N LEU A 203 19.63 1.19 7.06
CA LEU A 203 19.14 0.88 8.41
C LEU A 203 20.22 1.07 9.48
N LEU A 204 21.44 0.58 9.20
CA LEU A 204 22.56 0.62 10.13
C LEU A 204 22.86 2.05 10.62
N PRO A 205 23.15 3.04 9.75
CA PRO A 205 23.45 4.39 10.21
C PRO A 205 22.25 5.08 10.87
N THR A 206 21.03 4.83 10.39
CA THR A 206 19.89 5.67 10.80
C THR A 206 19.13 5.15 12.02
N ILE A 207 19.05 3.83 12.20
CA ILE A 207 18.30 3.22 13.31
C ILE A 207 19.25 2.77 14.42
N LEU A 208 20.45 2.31 14.09
CA LEU A 208 21.38 1.78 15.08
C LEU A 208 22.47 2.78 15.46
N GLU A 209 23.20 3.33 14.49
CA GLU A 209 24.36 4.20 14.76
C GLU A 209 23.93 5.51 15.42
N LYS A 210 22.85 6.16 14.94
CA LYS A 210 22.30 7.37 15.57
C LYS A 210 21.85 7.18 17.01
N PHE A 211 21.50 5.95 17.40
CA PHE A 211 21.19 5.58 18.77
C PHE A 211 22.41 4.97 19.51
N ASP A 212 23.61 5.10 18.96
CA ASP A 212 24.86 4.62 19.56
C ASP A 212 24.85 3.10 19.85
N LEU A 213 24.12 2.32 19.04
CA LEU A 213 24.00 0.87 19.19
C LEU A 213 25.09 0.12 18.40
N ILE A 214 25.68 0.74 17.38
CA ILE A 214 26.73 0.14 16.55
C ILE A 214 27.89 1.11 16.29
N GLU A 215 29.04 0.54 15.94
CA GLU A 215 30.16 1.20 15.28
C GLU A 215 30.24 0.75 13.82
N LEU A 216 30.53 1.69 12.91
CA LEU A 216 30.70 1.42 11.48
C LEU A 216 32.14 1.62 11.03
N ARG A 217 32.64 0.73 10.18
CA ARG A 217 33.84 0.92 9.35
C ARG A 217 33.42 1.10 7.91
N THR A 218 33.97 2.11 7.25
CA THR A 218 33.66 2.42 5.86
C THR A 218 34.91 2.33 4.98
N LYS A 219 34.71 2.11 3.68
CA LYS A 219 35.76 2.13 2.66
C LYS A 219 35.36 3.01 1.49
N LYS A 220 36.36 3.57 0.81
CA LYS A 220 36.14 4.32 -0.43
C LYS A 220 36.15 3.38 -1.62
N GLU A 221 35.15 3.48 -2.47
CA GLU A 221 35.03 2.72 -3.71
C GLU A 221 34.87 3.69 -4.88
N ARG A 222 35.51 3.37 -6.01
CA ARG A 222 35.55 4.21 -7.20
C ARG A 222 34.75 3.54 -8.31
N MET A 223 33.73 4.22 -8.81
CA MET A 223 32.96 3.79 -9.99
C MET A 223 33.02 4.91 -11.03
N ARG A 224 33.67 4.63 -12.16
CA ARG A 224 34.01 5.63 -13.19
C ARG A 224 34.74 6.85 -12.56
N SER A 225 34.16 8.04 -12.68
CA SER A 225 34.73 9.32 -12.23
C SER A 225 34.45 9.65 -10.74
N TRP A 226 33.60 8.87 -10.08
CA TRP A 226 33.07 9.19 -8.74
C TRP A 226 33.67 8.27 -7.67
N THR A 227 33.96 8.83 -6.49
CA THR A 227 34.38 8.07 -5.30
C THR A 227 33.30 8.18 -4.25
N PHE A 228 32.76 7.07 -3.78
CA PHE A 228 31.76 7.02 -2.73
C PHE A 228 32.24 6.19 -1.54
N THR A 229 31.67 6.46 -0.38
CA THR A 229 31.99 5.77 0.88
C THR A 229 30.92 4.71 1.12
N LYS A 230 31.31 3.44 1.19
CA LYS A 230 30.41 2.33 1.55
C LYS A 230 30.72 1.79 2.93
N ILE A 231 29.72 1.17 3.56
CA ILE A 231 29.91 0.45 4.81
C ILE A 231 30.63 -0.87 4.48
N ASP A 232 31.72 -1.14 5.19
CA ASP A 232 32.50 -2.36 5.06
C ASP A 232 32.13 -3.34 6.17
N LYS A 233 32.18 -2.87 7.43
CA LYS A 233 31.94 -3.71 8.61
C LYS A 233 31.18 -2.96 9.68
N VAL A 234 30.47 -3.72 10.50
CA VAL A 234 29.69 -3.23 11.64
C VAL A 234 30.00 -4.02 12.90
N LYS A 235 29.96 -3.38 14.06
CA LYS A 235 30.11 -4.02 15.37
C LYS A 235 29.11 -3.40 16.35
N LEU A 236 28.54 -4.19 17.26
CA LEU A 236 27.69 -3.65 18.33
C LEU A 236 28.53 -2.91 19.37
N THR A 237 28.00 -1.80 19.87
CA THR A 237 28.54 -1.16 21.07
C THR A 237 28.16 -1.96 22.31
N ILE A 238 28.74 -1.66 23.47
CA ILE A 238 28.34 -2.27 24.75
C ILE A 238 26.84 -2.03 25.01
N THR A 239 26.35 -0.81 24.72
CA THR A 239 24.93 -0.49 24.82
C THR A 239 24.11 -1.25 23.79
N GLY A 240 24.55 -1.33 22.54
CA GLY A 240 23.88 -2.10 21.49
C GLY A 240 23.69 -3.57 21.87
N LYS A 241 24.75 -4.23 22.35
CA LYS A 241 24.71 -5.59 22.86
C LYS A 241 23.65 -5.72 23.96
N HIS A 242 23.71 -4.85 24.97
CA HIS A 242 22.80 -4.93 26.10
C HIS A 242 21.34 -4.62 25.74
N VAL A 243 21.09 -3.64 24.86
CA VAL A 243 19.74 -3.32 24.38
C VAL A 243 19.16 -4.48 23.57
N LEU A 244 19.95 -5.09 22.69
CA LEU A 244 19.50 -6.24 21.90
C LEU A 244 19.24 -7.45 22.82
N GLU A 245 20.11 -7.74 23.78
CA GLU A 245 19.87 -8.74 24.83
C GLU A 245 18.55 -8.45 25.55
N LEU A 246 18.33 -7.21 26.01
CA LEU A 246 17.08 -6.80 26.66
C LEU A 246 15.86 -6.96 25.76
N PHE A 247 15.91 -6.58 24.49
CA PHE A 247 14.76 -6.76 23.59
C PHE A 247 14.48 -8.22 23.28
N LEU A 248 15.51 -9.05 23.20
CA LEU A 248 15.37 -10.49 22.99
C LEU A 248 14.94 -11.22 24.29
N GLU A 249 15.24 -10.66 25.46
CA GLU A 249 14.73 -11.10 26.77
C GLU A 249 13.28 -10.63 27.05
N VAL A 250 12.93 -9.42 26.62
CA VAL A 250 11.64 -8.74 26.91
C VAL A 250 10.57 -8.96 25.83
N ASP A 251 10.96 -9.29 24.59
CA ASP A 251 10.05 -9.66 23.48
C ASP A 251 10.17 -11.16 23.10
N GLN A 252 10.56 -12.02 24.05
CA GLN A 252 9.74 -13.22 24.29
C GLN A 252 8.38 -12.69 24.74
N PRO A 253 7.35 -12.76 23.93
CA PRO A 253 6.32 -11.75 23.98
C PRO A 253 5.44 -11.98 25.21
N ARG A 254 5.28 -10.91 25.99
CA ARG A 254 4.12 -10.78 26.87
C ARG A 254 3.18 -9.80 26.20
N LEU A 255 2.26 -10.37 25.44
CA LEU A 255 0.97 -9.73 25.19
C LEU A 255 0.40 -9.18 26.50
N ILE A 256 0.26 -7.86 26.60
CA ILE A 256 -0.63 -7.26 27.59
C ILE A 256 -1.99 -7.12 26.92
N GLY A 257 -2.66 -8.25 26.90
CA GLY A 257 -4.01 -8.52 26.39
C GLY A 257 -4.19 -10.03 26.45
N LYS A 258 -5.29 -10.53 27.00
CA LYS A 258 -5.54 -11.99 26.97
C LYS A 258 -5.43 -12.45 25.51
N ILE A 259 -4.57 -13.42 25.23
CA ILE A 259 -4.60 -14.18 23.97
C ILE A 259 -6.06 -14.63 23.81
N PRO A 260 -6.76 -14.27 22.71
CA PRO A 260 -8.05 -14.89 22.43
C PRO A 260 -7.84 -16.39 22.50
N ALA A 261 -8.59 -17.09 23.33
CA ALA A 261 -8.36 -18.51 23.55
C ALA A 261 -8.27 -19.22 22.19
N ASN A 262 -7.29 -20.13 22.05
CA ASN A 262 -7.25 -20.98 20.86
C ASN A 262 -8.62 -21.65 20.72
N ILE A 263 -9.18 -21.59 19.53
CA ILE A 263 -10.46 -22.25 19.23
C ILE A 263 -10.10 -23.65 18.76
N PRO A 264 -10.48 -24.72 19.49
CA PRO A 264 -10.20 -26.09 19.07
C PRO A 264 -10.80 -26.36 17.69
N VAL A 265 -10.16 -27.23 16.90
CA VAL A 265 -10.66 -27.59 15.55
C VAL A 265 -12.11 -28.09 15.60
N ASP A 266 -12.46 -28.89 16.61
CA ASP A 266 -13.83 -29.35 16.84
C ASP A 266 -14.84 -28.22 17.02
N GLU A 267 -14.42 -27.09 17.60
CA GLU A 267 -15.27 -25.93 17.81
C GLU A 267 -15.43 -25.10 16.53
N ILE A 268 -14.38 -25.02 15.71
CA ILE A 268 -14.44 -24.46 14.36
C ILE A 268 -15.41 -25.30 13.51
N ASP A 269 -15.27 -26.62 13.56
CA ASP A 269 -16.14 -27.55 12.83
C ASP A 269 -17.60 -27.44 13.30
N LYS A 270 -17.86 -27.30 14.61
CA LYS A 270 -19.22 -27.04 15.11
C LYS A 270 -19.79 -25.73 14.58
N GLN A 271 -19.02 -24.64 14.56
CA GLN A 271 -19.48 -23.35 14.05
C GLN A 271 -19.79 -23.43 12.55
N ILE A 272 -18.89 -24.03 11.77
CA ILE A 272 -19.10 -24.24 10.33
C ILE A 272 -20.32 -25.12 10.07
N ASN A 273 -20.44 -26.26 10.75
CA ASN A 273 -21.59 -27.15 10.60
C ASN A 273 -22.90 -26.48 11.05
N HIS A 274 -22.87 -25.65 12.09
CA HIS A 274 -24.03 -24.85 12.49
C HIS A 274 -24.43 -23.84 11.43
N MET A 275 -23.46 -23.15 10.81
CA MET A 275 -23.69 -22.26 9.68
C MET A 275 -24.29 -23.02 8.48
N ILE A 276 -23.67 -24.14 8.06
CA ILE A 276 -24.15 -24.98 6.95
C ILE A 276 -25.59 -25.43 7.17
N LYS A 277 -25.92 -25.92 8.36
CA LYS A 277 -27.28 -26.33 8.74
C LYS A 277 -28.26 -25.16 8.74
N THR A 278 -27.85 -24.00 9.28
CA THR A 278 -28.70 -22.80 9.32
C THR A 278 -29.02 -22.28 7.93
N LEU A 279 -28.08 -22.40 6.98
CA LEU A 279 -28.25 -22.05 5.58
C LEU A 279 -28.89 -23.17 4.74
N LYS A 280 -29.17 -24.34 5.32
CA LYS A 280 -29.70 -25.53 4.63
C LYS A 280 -28.81 -26.04 3.48
N LEU A 281 -27.50 -25.99 3.68
CA LEU A 281 -26.48 -26.44 2.71
C LEU A 281 -25.95 -27.85 3.03
N GLU A 282 -26.62 -28.58 3.92
CA GLU A 282 -26.28 -29.95 4.29
C GLU A 282 -26.30 -30.85 3.03
N GLY A 283 -25.22 -31.60 2.81
CA GLY A 283 -25.05 -32.47 1.64
C GLY A 283 -24.45 -31.81 0.39
N GLN A 284 -24.35 -30.47 0.36
CA GLN A 284 -23.70 -29.72 -0.72
C GLN A 284 -22.31 -29.20 -0.31
N VAL A 285 -22.22 -28.73 0.93
CA VAL A 285 -20.99 -28.17 1.51
C VAL A 285 -20.70 -28.88 2.81
N THR A 286 -19.43 -29.20 3.03
CA THR A 286 -18.92 -29.74 4.31
C THR A 286 -17.99 -28.75 4.99
N SER A 287 -17.78 -28.92 6.30
CA SER A 287 -16.74 -28.15 7.02
C SER A 287 -15.35 -28.36 6.41
N ASP A 288 -15.10 -29.57 5.93
CA ASP A 288 -13.84 -29.95 5.31
C ASP A 288 -13.58 -29.18 4.01
N ASP A 289 -14.60 -28.98 3.18
CA ASP A 289 -14.51 -28.14 1.97
C ASP A 289 -14.07 -26.72 2.31
N ILE A 290 -14.72 -26.07 3.30
CA ILE A 290 -14.39 -24.69 3.69
C ILE A 290 -12.96 -24.59 4.21
N LYS A 291 -12.53 -25.53 5.07
CA LYS A 291 -11.17 -25.54 5.61
C LYS A 291 -10.12 -25.79 4.53
N ASN A 292 -10.40 -26.67 3.57
CA ASN A 292 -9.48 -26.93 2.45
C ASN A 292 -9.35 -25.73 1.51
N ILE A 293 -10.44 -25.00 1.26
CA ILE A 293 -10.42 -23.74 0.51
C ILE A 293 -9.63 -22.67 1.27
N VAL A 294 -9.83 -22.52 2.58
CA VAL A 294 -9.03 -21.60 3.41
C VAL A 294 -7.55 -21.94 3.30
N TYR A 295 -7.18 -23.22 3.38
CA TYR A 295 -5.80 -23.65 3.30
C TYR A 295 -5.11 -23.28 1.97
N HIS A 296 -5.81 -23.41 0.85
CA HIS A 296 -5.28 -23.13 -0.50
C HIS A 296 -5.53 -21.69 -0.98
N SER A 297 -6.19 -20.84 -0.18
CA SER A 297 -6.52 -19.47 -0.59
C SER A 297 -5.31 -18.53 -0.56
N PRO A 298 -5.15 -17.64 -1.55
CA PRO A 298 -4.14 -16.57 -1.50
C PRO A 298 -4.48 -15.54 -0.40
N LYS A 299 -3.43 -14.92 0.18
CA LYS A 299 -3.52 -14.11 1.42
C LYS A 299 -4.49 -12.91 1.37
N SER A 300 -4.86 -12.39 0.21
CA SER A 300 -5.55 -11.09 0.07
C SER A 300 -7.05 -11.15 -0.29
N THR A 301 -7.60 -12.26 -0.78
CA THR A 301 -9.00 -12.30 -1.29
C THR A 301 -9.86 -13.47 -0.82
N GLY A 302 -9.28 -14.59 -0.36
CA GLY A 302 -10.04 -15.83 -0.16
C GLY A 302 -11.18 -15.76 0.86
N SER A 303 -11.07 -14.91 1.89
CA SER A 303 -12.16 -14.69 2.85
C SER A 303 -13.38 -14.02 2.23
N THR A 304 -13.15 -13.11 1.27
CA THR A 304 -14.21 -12.39 0.57
C THR A 304 -14.88 -13.27 -0.48
N ASP A 305 -14.10 -14.16 -1.11
CA ASP A 305 -14.64 -15.14 -2.06
C ASP A 305 -15.60 -16.10 -1.35
N LEU A 306 -15.20 -16.66 -0.20
CA LEU A 306 -16.09 -17.48 0.62
C LEU A 306 -17.33 -16.71 1.06
N LEU A 307 -17.18 -15.47 1.53
CA LEU A 307 -18.33 -14.63 1.89
C LEU A 307 -19.32 -14.50 0.71
N ASN A 308 -18.84 -14.15 -0.47
CA ASN A 308 -19.71 -13.98 -1.64
C ASN A 308 -20.46 -15.26 -2.03
N ILE A 309 -19.88 -16.44 -1.79
CA ILE A 309 -20.56 -17.72 -2.03
C ILE A 309 -21.69 -17.94 -1.02
N PHE A 310 -21.50 -17.63 0.25
CA PHE A 310 -22.48 -17.91 1.29
C PHE A 310 -23.54 -16.82 1.47
N MET A 311 -23.23 -15.56 1.17
CA MET A 311 -24.15 -14.42 1.36
C MET A 311 -25.50 -14.57 0.64
N PRO A 312 -25.60 -15.10 -0.60
CA PRO A 312 -26.88 -15.34 -1.27
C PRO A 312 -27.81 -16.33 -0.56
N PHE A 313 -27.27 -17.21 0.30
CA PHE A 313 -28.05 -18.16 1.07
C PHE A 313 -28.59 -17.57 2.39
N THR A 314 -28.24 -16.32 2.70
CA THR A 314 -28.70 -15.63 3.90
C THR A 314 -30.02 -14.90 3.64
N ASN A 315 -30.98 -15.04 4.56
CA ASN A 315 -32.32 -14.46 4.44
C ASN A 315 -32.53 -13.29 5.41
N ASP A 316 -31.67 -13.13 6.41
CA ASP A 316 -31.76 -12.09 7.41
C ASP A 316 -30.39 -11.68 7.96
N GLN A 317 -30.37 -10.57 8.71
CA GLN A 317 -29.15 -10.00 9.29
C GLN A 317 -28.47 -10.93 10.31
N LYS A 318 -29.22 -11.83 10.97
CA LYS A 318 -28.63 -12.81 11.90
C LYS A 318 -27.86 -13.88 11.16
N GLN A 319 -28.40 -14.38 10.04
CA GLN A 319 -27.72 -15.32 9.15
C GLN A 319 -26.49 -14.68 8.50
N MET A 320 -26.58 -13.44 8.03
CA MET A 320 -25.42 -12.69 7.51
C MET A 320 -24.30 -12.57 8.57
N LYS A 321 -24.67 -12.20 9.80
CA LYS A 321 -23.72 -12.10 10.91
C LYS A 321 -23.08 -13.44 11.25
N LEU A 322 -23.88 -14.51 11.30
CA LEU A 322 -23.40 -15.87 11.51
C LEU A 322 -22.37 -16.27 10.45
N VAL A 323 -22.66 -16.02 9.17
CA VAL A 323 -21.73 -16.31 8.06
C VAL A 323 -20.44 -15.54 8.21
N MET A 324 -20.51 -14.22 8.45
CA MET A 324 -19.32 -13.38 8.63
C MET A 324 -18.45 -13.85 9.80
N GLU A 325 -19.04 -14.08 10.97
CA GLU A 325 -18.30 -14.51 12.17
C GLU A 325 -17.70 -15.90 12.00
N THR A 326 -18.44 -16.83 11.40
CA THR A 326 -18.00 -18.21 11.18
C THR A 326 -16.85 -18.27 10.17
N LEU A 327 -16.98 -17.61 9.02
CA LEU A 327 -15.92 -17.61 8.00
C LEU A 327 -14.68 -16.84 8.48
N GLN A 328 -14.86 -15.74 9.22
CA GLN A 328 -13.74 -15.02 9.84
C GLN A 328 -13.01 -15.89 10.87
N THR A 329 -13.75 -16.69 11.64
CA THR A 329 -13.18 -17.65 12.60
C THR A 329 -12.43 -18.75 11.87
N ALA A 330 -13.04 -19.38 10.86
CA ALA A 330 -12.38 -20.39 10.03
C ALA A 330 -11.09 -19.85 9.40
N TRP A 331 -11.13 -18.63 8.86
CA TRP A 331 -9.96 -17.96 8.25
C TRP A 331 -8.84 -17.72 9.27
N ASN A 332 -9.16 -17.24 10.46
CA ASN A 332 -8.16 -16.85 11.46
C ASN A 332 -7.57 -18.03 12.23
N TYR A 333 -8.31 -19.12 12.38
CA TYR A 333 -7.93 -20.24 13.24
C TYR A 333 -7.61 -21.54 12.49
N SER A 334 -7.95 -21.66 11.21
CA SER A 334 -7.55 -22.81 10.37
C SER A 334 -6.17 -22.61 9.73
N PRO A 335 -5.41 -23.69 9.46
CA PRO A 335 -4.13 -23.64 8.73
C PRO A 335 -4.21 -22.99 7.34
N HIS A 336 -3.13 -22.30 6.93
CA HIS A 336 -2.93 -21.80 5.57
C HIS A 336 -1.64 -22.36 4.96
N GLN A 337 -1.68 -22.74 3.68
CA GLN A 337 -0.49 -23.20 2.93
C GLN A 337 0.56 -22.09 2.87
N SER A 338 0.14 -20.84 2.60
CA SER A 338 0.99 -19.66 2.51
C SER A 338 1.60 -19.20 3.85
N LEU A 339 1.21 -19.85 4.97
CA LEU A 339 1.72 -19.61 6.32
C LEU A 339 2.47 -20.82 6.89
N ASN A 340 2.91 -21.76 6.04
CA ASN A 340 3.58 -23.01 6.43
C ASN A 340 2.69 -23.87 7.36
N ASN A 341 1.44 -24.10 6.95
CA ASN A 341 0.44 -24.89 7.68
C ASN A 341 -0.01 -24.31 9.03
N LEU A 342 0.30 -23.04 9.29
CA LEU A 342 -0.13 -22.35 10.50
C LEU A 342 -1.36 -21.49 10.20
N SER A 343 -2.22 -21.32 11.20
CA SER A 343 -3.27 -20.32 11.15
C SER A 343 -2.73 -18.91 11.43
N PRO A 344 -3.43 -17.85 11.01
CA PRO A 344 -3.12 -16.48 11.43
C PRO A 344 -3.02 -16.36 12.96
N HIS A 345 -3.90 -17.02 13.71
CA HIS A 345 -3.84 -17.08 15.16
C HIS A 345 -2.55 -17.75 15.66
N GLN A 346 -2.16 -18.89 15.10
CA GLN A 346 -0.90 -19.56 15.46
C GLN A 346 0.31 -18.72 15.07
N LYS A 347 0.29 -17.99 13.95
CA LYS A 347 1.35 -17.05 13.58
C LYS A 347 1.47 -15.91 14.58
N VAL A 348 0.33 -15.40 15.03
CA VAL A 348 0.26 -14.44 16.12
C VAL A 348 0.79 -15.07 17.41
N LEU A 349 0.50 -16.35 17.71
CA LEU A 349 1.01 -17.07 18.89
C LEU A 349 2.51 -17.37 18.83
N GLU A 350 3.07 -17.72 17.67
CA GLU A 350 4.52 -17.84 17.45
C GLU A 350 5.18 -16.48 17.70
N PHE A 351 4.61 -15.44 17.10
CA PHE A 351 5.03 -14.05 17.28
C PHE A 351 4.83 -13.57 18.73
N GLN A 352 3.96 -14.21 19.52
CA GLN A 352 3.59 -13.83 20.89
C GLN A 352 4.15 -14.73 22.00
N THR A 353 4.75 -15.87 21.68
CA THR A 353 5.36 -16.75 22.68
C THR A 353 6.84 -16.99 22.39
N GLY A 354 7.33 -16.57 21.22
CA GLY A 354 8.67 -16.90 20.75
C GLY A 354 8.87 -18.40 20.46
N LYS A 355 7.87 -19.24 20.78
CA LYS A 355 7.90 -20.68 20.56
C LYS A 355 7.43 -20.96 19.15
N LYS A 356 8.28 -21.61 18.37
CA LYS A 356 7.89 -22.14 17.06
C LYS A 356 6.82 -23.21 17.26
N ILE A 357 5.74 -23.06 16.52
CA ILE A 357 4.66 -24.03 16.48
C ILE A 357 4.93 -24.90 15.28
N LYS A 358 5.17 -26.17 15.52
CA LYS A 358 5.21 -27.15 14.45
C LYS A 358 3.76 -27.53 14.13
N ALA A 359 3.35 -27.28 12.89
CA ALA A 359 2.05 -27.70 12.38
C ALA A 359 2.29 -28.63 11.19
N ASP A 360 1.71 -29.82 11.27
CA ASP A 360 1.70 -30.74 10.15
C ASP A 360 0.71 -30.25 9.10
N LYS A 361 0.91 -30.67 7.85
CA LYS A 361 -0.03 -30.38 6.77
C LYS A 361 -1.39 -30.95 7.17
N PRO A 362 -2.47 -30.14 7.15
CA PRO A 362 -3.79 -30.67 7.43
C PRO A 362 -4.18 -31.70 6.38
N ASN A 363 -4.84 -32.78 6.82
CA ASN A 363 -5.44 -33.76 5.94
C ASN A 363 -6.93 -33.44 5.82
N TYR A 364 -7.34 -32.99 4.64
CA TYR A 364 -8.73 -32.74 4.30
C TYR A 364 -9.16 -33.81 3.29
N ASP A 365 -10.32 -34.42 3.51
CA ASP A 365 -10.96 -35.36 2.58
C ASP A 365 -11.50 -34.63 1.33
N SER A 366 -11.75 -33.32 1.44
CA SER A 366 -12.20 -32.47 0.34
C SER A 366 -11.11 -32.27 -0.71
N THR A 367 -11.52 -32.34 -1.98
CA THR A 367 -10.69 -31.97 -3.14
C THR A 367 -10.89 -30.51 -3.57
N LYS A 368 -11.81 -29.77 -2.94
CA LYS A 368 -12.16 -28.40 -3.33
C LYS A 368 -11.16 -27.39 -2.74
N THR A 369 -10.55 -26.59 -3.60
CA THR A 369 -9.48 -25.63 -3.27
C THR A 369 -9.86 -24.17 -3.51
N LYS A 370 -10.93 -23.92 -4.26
CA LYS A 370 -11.45 -22.59 -4.60
C LYS A 370 -12.92 -22.47 -4.20
N ALA A 371 -13.35 -21.26 -3.81
CA ALA A 371 -14.69 -21.03 -3.28
C ALA A 371 -15.83 -21.36 -4.26
N TYR A 372 -15.65 -21.12 -5.57
CA TYR A 372 -16.67 -21.43 -6.59
C TYR A 372 -16.98 -22.93 -6.69
N GLU A 373 -16.05 -23.82 -6.33
CA GLU A 373 -16.24 -25.27 -6.38
C GLU A 373 -17.33 -25.75 -5.41
N LEU A 374 -17.70 -24.91 -4.42
CA LEU A 374 -18.82 -25.17 -3.50
C LEU A 374 -20.19 -25.07 -4.17
N ILE A 375 -20.29 -24.35 -5.28
CA ILE A 375 -21.56 -24.06 -5.98
C ILE A 375 -21.49 -24.41 -7.46
N ALA A 376 -20.51 -25.23 -7.88
CA ALA A 376 -20.25 -25.53 -9.29
C ALA A 376 -21.52 -25.98 -10.06
N ASP A 377 -22.36 -26.80 -9.43
CA ASP A 377 -23.61 -27.30 -10.01
C ASP A 377 -24.71 -26.24 -10.16
N SER A 378 -24.58 -25.13 -9.42
CA SER A 378 -25.51 -23.99 -9.44
C SER A 378 -25.03 -22.83 -10.31
N LEU A 379 -23.80 -22.90 -10.84
CA LEU A 379 -23.28 -21.89 -11.76
C LEU A 379 -24.03 -21.94 -13.10
N PRO A 380 -24.25 -20.80 -13.75
CA PRO A 380 -24.89 -20.78 -15.05
C PRO A 380 -24.02 -21.48 -16.11
N LEU A 381 -24.68 -22.07 -17.11
CA LEU A 381 -23.98 -22.67 -18.26
C LEU A 381 -23.19 -21.62 -19.06
N ASN A 382 -23.75 -20.41 -19.20
CA ASN A 382 -23.14 -19.30 -19.93
C ASN A 382 -23.06 -18.06 -19.04
N ILE A 383 -22.02 -17.25 -19.23
CA ILE A 383 -21.91 -15.93 -18.58
C ILE A 383 -23.15 -15.10 -18.93
N ASN A 384 -23.75 -14.48 -17.92
CA ASN A 384 -24.91 -13.61 -18.11
C ASN A 384 -24.95 -12.49 -17.07
N ILE A 385 -25.76 -11.48 -17.31
CA ILE A 385 -25.94 -10.32 -16.43
C ILE A 385 -27.35 -10.35 -15.85
N SER A 386 -27.45 -10.25 -14.53
CA SER A 386 -28.74 -10.28 -13.81
C SER A 386 -28.83 -9.16 -12.77
N SER A 387 -30.06 -8.74 -12.45
CA SER A 387 -30.29 -7.68 -11.47
C SER A 387 -30.23 -8.28 -10.08
N TRP A 388 -29.53 -7.59 -9.17
CA TRP A 388 -29.31 -7.99 -7.80
C TRP A 388 -30.08 -7.09 -6.79
N GLY A 389 -31.06 -6.32 -7.28
CA GLY A 389 -31.84 -5.37 -6.49
C GLY A 389 -31.30 -3.93 -6.55
N ASP A 390 -32.11 -2.93 -6.19
CA ASP A 390 -31.72 -1.52 -6.04
C ASP A 390 -30.96 -0.89 -7.23
N ASN A 391 -31.31 -1.28 -8.47
CA ASN A 391 -30.61 -0.88 -9.71
C ASN A 391 -29.14 -1.36 -9.79
N HIS A 392 -28.76 -2.32 -8.96
CA HIS A 392 -27.48 -3.02 -9.04
C HIS A 392 -27.59 -4.28 -9.89
N TRP A 393 -26.52 -4.53 -10.63
CA TRP A 393 -26.38 -5.66 -11.53
C TRP A 393 -25.09 -6.42 -11.23
N GLY A 394 -25.17 -7.73 -11.45
CA GLY A 394 -24.06 -8.65 -11.27
C GLY A 394 -23.82 -9.48 -12.52
N VAL A 395 -22.55 -9.70 -12.83
CA VAL A 395 -22.11 -10.69 -13.79
C VAL A 395 -22.12 -12.05 -13.11
N ASN A 396 -22.85 -13.00 -13.66
CA ASN A 396 -22.86 -14.39 -13.25
C ASN A 396 -21.86 -15.14 -14.13
N LEU A 397 -20.75 -15.59 -13.57
CA LEU A 397 -19.69 -16.31 -14.28
C LEU A 397 -20.04 -17.80 -14.38
N SER A 398 -19.75 -18.42 -15.53
CA SER A 398 -20.00 -19.85 -15.74
C SER A 398 -18.95 -20.72 -15.05
N HIS A 399 -19.27 -22.00 -14.86
CA HIS A 399 -18.28 -22.97 -14.38
C HIS A 399 -17.04 -23.01 -15.28
N SER A 400 -17.26 -22.97 -16.59
CA SER A 400 -16.18 -23.00 -17.58
C SER A 400 -15.28 -21.75 -17.54
N TYR A 401 -15.83 -20.57 -17.21
CA TYR A 401 -15.03 -19.36 -16.97
C TYR A 401 -14.05 -19.56 -15.81
N TYR A 402 -14.49 -20.12 -14.68
CA TYR A 402 -13.61 -20.34 -13.53
C TYR A 402 -12.50 -21.36 -13.82
N LEU A 403 -12.79 -22.38 -14.63
CA LEU A 403 -11.77 -23.31 -15.11
C LEU A 403 -10.74 -22.60 -15.99
N ALA A 404 -11.18 -21.73 -16.89
CA ALA A 404 -10.30 -20.91 -17.72
C ALA A 404 -9.46 -19.94 -16.88
N GLU A 405 -10.02 -19.31 -15.85
CA GLU A 405 -9.27 -18.43 -14.95
C GLU A 405 -8.17 -19.20 -14.19
N LYS A 406 -8.48 -20.40 -13.68
CA LYS A 406 -7.49 -21.28 -13.05
C LYS A 406 -6.39 -21.72 -14.01
N GLU A 407 -6.75 -22.01 -15.26
CA GLU A 407 -5.78 -22.34 -16.31
C GLU A 407 -4.87 -21.14 -16.62
N LEU A 408 -5.44 -19.93 -16.70
CA LEU A 408 -4.69 -18.69 -16.91
C LEU A 408 -3.73 -18.38 -15.75
N GLU A 409 -4.16 -18.57 -14.50
CA GLU A 409 -3.27 -18.47 -13.32
C GLU A 409 -2.04 -19.36 -13.50
N ARG A 410 -2.25 -20.63 -13.87
CA ARG A 410 -1.18 -21.59 -14.08
C ARG A 410 -0.26 -21.21 -15.26
N ILE A 411 -0.82 -20.67 -16.34
CA ILE A 411 -0.03 -20.16 -17.48
C ILE A 411 0.90 -19.02 -17.01
N ARG A 412 0.38 -18.08 -16.21
CA ARG A 412 1.15 -16.94 -15.66
C ARG A 412 2.27 -17.37 -14.71
N GLU A 413 2.14 -18.52 -14.05
CA GLU A 413 3.14 -19.06 -13.13
C GLU A 413 4.31 -19.79 -13.84
N GLN A 414 4.18 -20.14 -15.12
CA GLN A 414 5.14 -21.00 -15.83
C GLN A 414 6.36 -20.25 -16.40
N GLY A 415 6.35 -18.91 -16.40
CA GLY A 415 7.43 -18.09 -16.92
C GLY A 415 6.94 -16.77 -17.49
N GLU A 416 7.69 -16.21 -18.45
CA GLU A 416 7.35 -14.95 -19.11
C GLU A 416 6.08 -15.10 -19.97
N ILE A 417 5.06 -14.28 -19.70
CA ILE A 417 3.74 -14.35 -20.36
C ILE A 417 3.80 -14.25 -21.89
N HIS A 418 4.83 -13.60 -22.43
CA HIS A 418 5.09 -13.48 -23.88
C HIS A 418 5.32 -14.83 -24.57
N GLN A 419 5.77 -15.85 -23.84
CA GLN A 419 5.98 -17.19 -24.37
C GLN A 419 4.67 -18.01 -24.41
N ALA A 420 3.59 -17.50 -23.82
CA ALA A 420 2.32 -18.20 -23.67
C ALA A 420 1.26 -17.89 -24.75
N GLU A 421 1.62 -17.20 -25.84
CA GLU A 421 0.69 -16.81 -26.93
C GLU A 421 -0.24 -17.97 -27.34
N SER A 422 0.34 -19.13 -27.71
CA SER A 422 -0.43 -20.28 -28.18
C SER A 422 -1.33 -20.90 -27.11
N GLU A 423 -0.94 -20.85 -25.83
CA GLU A 423 -1.75 -21.42 -24.74
C GLU A 423 -2.96 -20.53 -24.48
N ILE A 424 -2.77 -19.20 -24.45
CA ILE A 424 -3.85 -18.24 -24.24
C ILE A 424 -4.81 -18.23 -25.44
N GLU A 425 -4.31 -18.37 -26.67
CA GLU A 425 -5.18 -18.56 -27.85
C GLU A 425 -6.05 -19.82 -27.74
N GLN A 426 -5.50 -20.93 -27.26
CA GLN A 426 -6.27 -22.17 -27.05
C GLN A 426 -7.31 -22.02 -25.94
N LEU A 427 -6.98 -21.32 -24.86
CA LEU A 427 -7.90 -21.00 -23.79
C LEU A 427 -9.08 -20.15 -24.31
N LEU A 428 -8.80 -19.07 -25.04
CA LEU A 428 -9.83 -18.17 -25.58
C LEU A 428 -10.70 -18.82 -26.68
N LYS A 429 -10.23 -19.89 -27.35
CA LYS A 429 -11.09 -20.68 -28.25
C LYS A 429 -12.19 -21.43 -27.49
N ARG A 430 -11.92 -21.84 -26.24
CA ARG A 430 -12.90 -22.51 -25.37
C ARG A 430 -13.76 -21.52 -24.62
N GLU A 431 -13.12 -20.48 -24.06
CA GLU A 431 -13.78 -19.42 -23.30
C GLU A 431 -13.48 -18.03 -23.85
N PRO A 432 -14.20 -17.60 -24.92
CA PRO A 432 -13.94 -16.32 -25.59
C PRO A 432 -14.16 -15.08 -24.71
N LEU A 433 -14.88 -15.23 -23.61
CA LEU A 433 -15.18 -14.17 -22.65
C LEU A 433 -14.37 -14.29 -21.36
N CYS A 434 -13.27 -15.05 -21.36
CA CYS A 434 -12.24 -14.92 -20.32
C CYS A 434 -11.50 -13.58 -20.50
N LEU A 435 -12.11 -12.49 -20.05
CA LEU A 435 -11.63 -11.12 -20.29
C LEU A 435 -10.19 -10.88 -19.79
N PRO A 436 -9.74 -11.44 -18.65
CA PRO A 436 -8.33 -11.34 -18.27
C PRO A 436 -7.38 -11.95 -19.32
N ALA A 437 -7.72 -13.10 -19.91
CA ALA A 437 -6.93 -13.71 -20.98
C ALA A 437 -6.97 -12.89 -22.28
N VAL A 438 -8.10 -12.23 -22.58
CA VAL A 438 -8.21 -11.29 -23.71
C VAL A 438 -7.22 -10.13 -23.55
N LEU A 439 -7.11 -9.56 -22.35
CA LEU A 439 -6.18 -8.46 -22.06
C LEU A 439 -4.72 -8.92 -22.17
N ASP A 440 -4.38 -10.08 -21.59
CA ASP A 440 -3.03 -10.65 -21.68
C ASP A 440 -2.63 -10.91 -23.14
N LEU A 441 -3.51 -11.53 -23.95
CA LEU A 441 -3.21 -11.79 -25.36
C LEU A 441 -3.13 -10.51 -26.20
N SER A 442 -3.97 -9.51 -25.91
CA SER A 442 -3.89 -8.20 -26.53
C SER A 442 -2.54 -7.52 -26.26
N TYR A 443 -2.02 -7.63 -25.03
CA TYR A 443 -0.69 -7.15 -24.66
C TYR A 443 0.42 -7.93 -25.39
N ILE A 444 0.37 -9.27 -25.41
CA ILE A 444 1.33 -10.10 -26.13
C ILE A 444 1.38 -9.73 -27.62
N TYR A 445 0.23 -9.62 -28.28
CA TYR A 445 0.18 -9.22 -29.68
C TYR A 445 0.79 -7.83 -29.92
N ARG A 446 0.71 -6.90 -28.97
CA ARG A 446 1.34 -5.57 -29.11
C ARG A 446 2.86 -5.66 -29.02
N GLU A 447 3.39 -6.42 -28.06
CA GLU A 447 4.85 -6.61 -27.92
C GLU A 447 5.47 -7.39 -29.09
N LEU A 448 4.69 -8.21 -29.77
CA LEU A 448 5.10 -8.92 -30.99
C LEU A 448 4.88 -8.10 -32.28
N ASP A 449 4.62 -6.80 -32.18
CA ASP A 449 4.31 -5.89 -33.30
C ASP A 449 3.07 -6.31 -34.14
N GLN A 450 2.16 -7.09 -33.57
CA GLN A 450 0.91 -7.57 -34.19
C GLN A 450 -0.30 -6.72 -33.81
N ALA A 451 -0.17 -5.39 -33.85
CA ALA A 451 -1.20 -4.45 -33.40
C ALA A 451 -2.59 -4.65 -34.04
N SER A 452 -2.65 -5.09 -35.30
CA SER A 452 -3.93 -5.38 -35.97
C SER A 452 -4.70 -6.53 -35.32
N LYS A 453 -4.01 -7.60 -34.87
CA LYS A 453 -4.65 -8.70 -34.14
C LYS A 453 -5.13 -8.25 -32.76
N ALA A 454 -4.31 -7.48 -32.04
CA ALA A 454 -4.68 -6.91 -30.75
C ALA A 454 -5.96 -6.07 -30.84
N ASN A 455 -6.05 -5.21 -31.86
CA ASN A 455 -7.23 -4.37 -32.09
C ASN A 455 -8.48 -5.21 -32.41
N LEU A 456 -8.37 -6.19 -33.31
CA LEU A 456 -9.48 -7.09 -33.66
C LEU A 456 -9.98 -7.87 -32.44
N LEU A 457 -9.07 -8.34 -31.58
CA LEU A 457 -9.40 -9.06 -30.35
C LEU A 457 -10.16 -8.17 -29.37
N MET A 458 -9.70 -6.93 -29.13
CA MET A 458 -10.37 -5.97 -28.25
C MET A 458 -11.78 -5.62 -28.75
N GLU A 459 -11.94 -5.36 -30.05
CA GLU A 459 -13.26 -5.06 -30.65
C GLU A 459 -14.21 -6.25 -30.59
N TYR A 460 -13.72 -7.45 -30.88
CA TYR A 460 -14.51 -8.67 -30.78
C TYR A 460 -15.01 -8.88 -29.35
N ALA A 461 -14.10 -8.86 -28.37
CA ALA A 461 -14.46 -9.07 -26.97
C ALA A 461 -15.44 -8.01 -26.47
N HIS A 462 -15.24 -6.73 -26.79
CA HIS A 462 -16.18 -5.67 -26.43
C HIS A 462 -17.56 -5.87 -27.06
N LYS A 463 -17.63 -6.25 -28.33
CA LYS A 463 -18.90 -6.54 -29.01
C LYS A 463 -19.64 -7.71 -28.36
N GLN A 464 -18.94 -8.77 -27.96
CA GLN A 464 -19.55 -9.91 -27.27
C GLN A 464 -20.00 -9.52 -25.87
N LEU A 465 -19.21 -8.71 -25.16
CA LEU A 465 -19.53 -8.19 -23.84
C LEU A 465 -20.83 -7.36 -23.85
N LEU A 466 -20.97 -6.46 -24.83
CA LEU A 466 -22.16 -5.60 -24.95
C LEU A 466 -23.44 -6.40 -25.21
N GLN A 467 -23.34 -7.58 -25.84
CA GLN A 467 -24.50 -8.46 -26.07
C GLN A 467 -25.02 -9.10 -24.77
N LEU A 468 -24.24 -9.10 -23.68
CA LEU A 468 -24.68 -9.62 -22.39
C LEU A 468 -25.62 -8.66 -21.65
N PHE A 469 -25.65 -7.38 -22.02
CA PHE A 469 -26.50 -6.41 -21.35
C PHE A 469 -27.99 -6.74 -21.62
N PRO A 470 -28.80 -6.96 -20.57
CA PRO A 470 -30.20 -7.30 -20.76
C PRO A 470 -31.02 -6.07 -21.14
N GLU A 471 -32.13 -6.25 -21.86
CA GLU A 471 -33.00 -5.14 -22.31
C GLU A 471 -33.52 -4.25 -21.18
N LYS A 472 -33.74 -4.84 -20.01
CA LYS A 472 -34.18 -4.15 -18.78
C LYS A 472 -33.07 -3.33 -18.09
N PHE A 473 -31.83 -3.44 -18.54
CA PHE A 473 -30.74 -2.61 -18.04
C PHE A 473 -30.90 -1.18 -18.57
N ILE A 474 -30.88 -0.19 -17.67
CA ILE A 474 -31.09 1.23 -18.00
C ILE A 474 -29.76 2.00 -17.83
N PRO A 475 -29.10 2.43 -18.94
CA PRO A 475 -27.91 3.28 -18.86
C PRO A 475 -28.11 4.54 -18.03
N GLY A 476 -27.08 4.94 -17.27
CA GLY A 476 -27.12 6.09 -16.36
C GLY A 476 -27.92 5.90 -15.06
N LYS A 477 -28.76 4.85 -14.95
CA LYS A 477 -29.50 4.51 -13.72
C LYS A 477 -28.92 3.26 -13.05
N ASP A 478 -28.63 2.25 -13.86
CA ASP A 478 -28.22 0.94 -13.41
C ASP A 478 -26.69 0.82 -13.33
N THR A 479 -26.21 0.07 -12.32
CA THR A 479 -24.80 0.07 -11.90
C THR A 479 -24.28 -1.35 -11.65
N PHE A 480 -22.95 -1.50 -11.66
CA PHE A 480 -22.20 -2.71 -11.30
C PHE A 480 -21.27 -2.38 -10.12
N PRO A 481 -21.67 -2.71 -8.88
CA PRO A 481 -20.83 -2.48 -7.71
C PRO A 481 -19.47 -3.19 -7.82
N TRP A 482 -18.37 -2.47 -7.58
CA TRP A 482 -16.99 -3.01 -7.57
C TRP A 482 -16.72 -4.05 -6.47
N SER A 483 -17.48 -3.96 -5.36
CA SER A 483 -17.39 -4.90 -4.24
C SER A 483 -17.82 -6.32 -4.63
N ILE A 484 -18.61 -6.47 -5.69
CA ILE A 484 -18.99 -7.77 -6.25
C ILE A 484 -17.82 -8.25 -7.11
N HIS A 485 -17.16 -9.31 -6.66
CA HIS A 485 -15.94 -9.81 -7.30
C HIS A 485 -16.12 -10.21 -8.76
N SER A 486 -17.26 -10.83 -9.11
CA SER A 486 -17.56 -11.22 -10.48
C SER A 486 -17.76 -10.04 -11.44
N ASN A 487 -18.02 -8.83 -10.93
CA ASN A 487 -18.10 -7.61 -11.75
C ASN A 487 -16.72 -7.08 -12.14
N ARG A 488 -15.65 -7.43 -11.41
CA ARG A 488 -14.33 -6.82 -11.59
C ARG A 488 -13.71 -7.12 -12.96
N PRO A 489 -13.66 -8.38 -13.46
CA PRO A 489 -13.12 -8.65 -14.79
C PRO A 489 -13.83 -7.84 -15.89
N PHE A 490 -15.14 -7.67 -15.76
CA PHE A 490 -15.98 -6.91 -16.69
C PHE A 490 -15.67 -5.41 -16.66
N LEU A 491 -15.64 -4.81 -15.46
CA LEU A 491 -15.32 -3.39 -15.27
C LEU A 491 -13.86 -3.06 -15.62
N THR A 492 -12.93 -3.96 -15.33
CA THR A 492 -11.53 -3.83 -15.75
C THR A 492 -11.43 -3.83 -17.28
N PHE A 493 -12.04 -4.80 -17.96
CA PHE A 493 -12.02 -4.85 -19.42
C PHE A 493 -12.64 -3.60 -20.06
N LEU A 494 -13.77 -3.10 -19.57
CA LEU A 494 -14.39 -1.89 -20.12
C LEU A 494 -13.51 -0.65 -19.97
N LEU A 495 -12.76 -0.53 -18.86
CA LEU A 495 -11.79 0.55 -18.68
C LEU A 495 -10.59 0.40 -19.63
N GLU A 496 -10.05 -0.81 -19.77
CA GLU A 496 -8.97 -1.10 -20.73
C GLU A 496 -9.42 -0.86 -22.18
N TYR A 497 -10.67 -1.18 -22.51
CA TYR A 497 -11.24 -0.86 -23.81
C TYR A 497 -11.36 0.66 -24.01
N ALA A 498 -11.76 1.42 -22.99
CA ALA A 498 -11.77 2.88 -23.07
C ALA A 498 -10.36 3.47 -23.29
N SER A 499 -9.33 2.88 -22.66
CA SER A 499 -7.91 3.20 -22.89
C SER A 499 -7.48 2.85 -24.32
N TYR A 500 -7.86 1.68 -24.81
CA TYR A 500 -7.66 1.29 -26.21
C TYR A 500 -8.26 2.29 -27.20
N ILE A 501 -9.51 2.73 -26.99
CA ILE A 501 -10.15 3.77 -27.82
C ILE A 501 -9.39 5.09 -27.75
N TYR A 502 -8.90 5.48 -26.56
CA TYR A 502 -8.07 6.67 -26.40
C TYR A 502 -6.82 6.62 -27.28
N HIS A 503 -6.11 5.48 -27.28
CA HIS A 503 -4.89 5.30 -28.06
C HIS A 503 -5.12 5.17 -29.57
N GLN A 504 -6.20 4.50 -30.01
CA GLN A 504 -6.46 4.25 -31.44
C GLN A 504 -7.23 5.37 -32.14
N HIS A 505 -8.18 6.00 -31.44
CA HIS A 505 -9.13 6.95 -32.04
C HIS A 505 -9.03 8.35 -31.42
N GLY A 506 -8.15 8.51 -30.44
CA GLY A 506 -7.85 9.78 -29.81
C GLY A 506 -8.78 10.14 -28.65
N VAL A 507 -8.32 11.12 -27.89
CA VAL A 507 -8.90 11.56 -26.62
C VAL A 507 -10.39 11.91 -26.66
N LYS A 508 -10.89 12.51 -27.74
CA LYS A 508 -12.32 12.88 -27.85
C LYS A 508 -13.22 11.66 -27.99
N LYS A 509 -12.73 10.59 -28.64
CA LYS A 509 -13.51 9.38 -28.91
C LYS A 509 -13.63 8.47 -27.69
N SER A 510 -12.70 8.56 -26.72
CA SER A 510 -12.76 7.77 -25.48
C SER A 510 -13.75 8.32 -24.45
N ILE A 511 -14.11 9.61 -24.52
CA ILE A 511 -15.04 10.28 -23.58
C ILE A 511 -16.31 9.47 -23.30
N PRO A 512 -17.12 9.04 -24.28
CA PRO A 512 -18.35 8.30 -24.00
C PRO A 512 -18.10 6.97 -23.28
N HIS A 513 -16.96 6.31 -23.54
CA HIS A 513 -16.60 5.06 -22.86
C HIS A 513 -16.20 5.30 -21.40
N LEU A 514 -15.46 6.38 -21.13
CA LEU A 514 -15.07 6.77 -19.78
C LEU A 514 -16.26 7.34 -18.97
N GLU A 515 -17.13 8.12 -19.59
CA GLU A 515 -18.41 8.56 -19.00
C GLU A 515 -19.24 7.35 -18.58
N ARG A 516 -19.31 6.34 -19.46
CA ARG A 516 -19.99 5.09 -19.19
C ARG A 516 -19.41 4.34 -17.99
N MET A 517 -18.09 4.37 -17.78
CA MET A 517 -17.47 3.78 -16.59
C MET A 517 -17.94 4.44 -15.29
N ILE A 518 -18.11 5.77 -15.27
CA ILE A 518 -18.65 6.47 -14.09
C ILE A 518 -20.13 6.13 -13.86
N GLU A 519 -20.90 5.90 -14.92
CA GLU A 519 -22.30 5.44 -14.77
C GLU A 519 -22.38 4.02 -14.21
N LEU A 520 -21.54 3.11 -14.71
CA LEU A 520 -21.52 1.71 -14.28
C LEU A 520 -20.94 1.56 -12.88
N ASN A 521 -19.90 2.32 -12.54
CA ASN A 521 -19.20 2.27 -11.25
C ASN A 521 -19.20 3.68 -10.61
N PRO A 522 -20.32 4.12 -10.02
CA PRO A 522 -20.47 5.50 -9.52
C PRO A 522 -19.54 5.87 -8.35
N ASN A 523 -19.03 4.89 -7.62
CA ASN A 523 -18.01 5.09 -6.58
C ASN A 523 -16.60 5.30 -7.17
N ASP A 524 -16.45 5.07 -8.47
CA ASP A 524 -15.21 5.23 -9.23
C ASP A 524 -13.99 4.57 -8.56
N ASN A 525 -14.16 3.31 -8.16
CA ASN A 525 -13.10 2.53 -7.53
C ASN A 525 -11.84 2.36 -8.41
N GLN A 526 -11.95 2.67 -9.70
CA GLN A 526 -10.87 2.56 -10.69
C GLN A 526 -10.23 3.91 -11.05
N GLY A 527 -10.68 5.03 -10.46
CA GLY A 527 -10.03 6.34 -10.64
C GLY A 527 -10.32 7.07 -11.96
N VAL A 528 -11.37 6.68 -12.69
CA VAL A 528 -11.75 7.23 -14.00
C VAL A 528 -12.06 8.73 -13.94
N ARG A 529 -12.55 9.25 -12.81
CA ARG A 529 -12.91 10.66 -12.66
C ARG A 529 -11.72 11.61 -12.86
N GLY A 530 -10.50 11.18 -12.50
CA GLY A 530 -9.28 11.97 -12.73
C GLY A 530 -8.95 12.07 -14.21
N LEU A 531 -8.94 10.92 -14.90
CA LEU A 531 -8.71 10.83 -16.34
C LEU A 531 -9.76 11.64 -17.14
N LEU A 532 -11.05 11.47 -16.83
CA LEU A 532 -12.13 12.25 -17.46
C LEU A 532 -11.96 13.76 -17.27
N THR A 533 -11.56 14.19 -16.07
CA THR A 533 -11.36 15.62 -15.80
C THR A 533 -10.31 16.21 -16.73
N THR A 534 -9.15 15.56 -16.81
CA THR A 534 -8.06 15.96 -17.71
C THR A 534 -8.51 15.99 -19.16
N ILE A 535 -9.22 14.95 -19.62
CA ILE A 535 -9.73 14.85 -20.99
C ILE A 535 -10.73 15.96 -21.30
N TYR A 536 -11.66 16.30 -20.39
CA TYR A 536 -12.58 17.41 -20.59
C TYR A 536 -11.86 18.74 -20.72
N LEU A 537 -10.82 18.98 -19.93
CA LEU A 537 -10.05 20.23 -20.00
C LEU A 537 -9.29 20.34 -21.32
N LEU A 538 -8.62 19.26 -21.76
CA LEU A 538 -7.90 19.20 -23.04
C LEU A 538 -8.82 19.35 -24.25
N THR A 539 -10.08 18.92 -24.14
CA THR A 539 -11.06 18.96 -25.23
C THR A 539 -11.99 20.18 -25.18
N GLY A 540 -11.74 21.13 -24.28
CA GLY A 540 -12.49 22.39 -24.21
C GLY A 540 -13.89 22.25 -23.60
N GLN A 541 -14.09 21.32 -22.67
CA GLN A 541 -15.36 21.03 -22.00
C GLN A 541 -15.34 21.32 -20.48
N PRO A 542 -14.90 22.51 -20.02
CA PRO A 542 -14.77 22.81 -18.59
C PRO A 542 -16.10 22.70 -17.80
N ALA A 543 -17.24 22.95 -18.44
CA ALA A 543 -18.56 22.77 -17.82
C ALA A 543 -18.83 21.31 -17.40
N LYS A 544 -18.29 20.32 -18.14
CA LYS A 544 -18.40 18.90 -17.76
C LYS A 544 -17.55 18.55 -16.55
N VAL A 545 -16.42 19.23 -16.33
CA VAL A 545 -15.61 19.07 -15.11
C VAL A 545 -16.41 19.50 -13.88
N LEU A 546 -17.11 20.65 -13.94
CA LEU A 546 -17.93 21.10 -12.80
C LEU A 546 -19.03 20.10 -12.46
N LYS A 547 -19.76 19.61 -13.47
CA LYS A 547 -20.78 18.56 -13.30
C LYS A 547 -20.20 17.26 -12.73
N LEU A 548 -18.98 16.87 -13.15
CA LEU A 548 -18.31 15.70 -12.62
C LEU A 548 -17.93 15.90 -11.14
N SER A 549 -17.38 17.07 -10.78
CA SER A 549 -17.02 17.38 -9.40
C SER A 549 -18.22 17.44 -8.45
N GLU A 550 -19.43 17.74 -8.94
CA GLU A 550 -20.66 17.68 -8.13
C GLU A 550 -20.99 16.26 -7.66
N LYS A 551 -20.62 15.23 -8.43
CA LYS A 551 -20.77 13.82 -8.03
C LYS A 551 -19.78 13.41 -6.93
N PHE A 552 -18.69 14.17 -6.77
CA PHE A 552 -17.58 13.88 -5.84
C PHE A 552 -17.22 15.12 -4.99
N PRO A 553 -18.14 15.66 -4.17
CA PRO A 553 -18.04 17.02 -3.61
C PRO A 553 -16.92 17.23 -2.58
N ASN A 554 -16.42 16.15 -1.97
CA ASN A 554 -15.32 16.17 -0.98
C ASN A 554 -14.06 15.47 -1.49
N ASP A 555 -14.03 15.12 -2.76
CA ASP A 555 -12.91 14.41 -3.34
C ASP A 555 -11.76 15.37 -3.65
N LEU A 556 -10.58 15.02 -3.16
CA LEU A 556 -9.36 15.80 -3.28
C LEU A 556 -8.35 15.13 -4.22
N LEU A 557 -8.80 14.17 -5.04
CA LEU A 557 -8.02 13.64 -6.14
C LEU A 557 -7.45 14.81 -6.97
N PRO A 558 -6.13 14.89 -7.16
CA PRO A 558 -5.45 16.05 -7.74
C PRO A 558 -6.07 16.53 -9.05
N GLU A 559 -6.29 15.63 -10.00
CA GLU A 559 -6.80 15.94 -11.33
C GLU A 559 -8.20 16.55 -11.26
N LEU A 560 -9.05 16.06 -10.36
CA LEU A 560 -10.42 16.55 -10.20
C LEU A 560 -10.46 17.89 -9.46
N ALA A 561 -9.71 18.01 -8.37
CA ALA A 561 -9.74 19.19 -7.52
C ALA A 561 -9.07 20.40 -8.21
N MET A 562 -7.87 20.23 -8.77
CA MET A 562 -7.22 21.27 -9.57
C MET A 562 -7.91 21.46 -10.91
N GLY A 563 -8.44 20.39 -11.51
CA GLY A 563 -9.24 20.51 -12.74
C GLY A 563 -10.48 21.37 -12.56
N LYS A 564 -11.14 21.33 -11.39
CA LYS A 564 -12.23 22.24 -11.04
C LYS A 564 -11.78 23.70 -10.95
N VAL A 565 -10.59 23.96 -10.41
CA VAL A 565 -9.98 25.30 -10.38
C VAL A 565 -9.79 25.81 -11.81
N LEU A 566 -9.17 25.02 -12.69
CA LEU A 566 -8.97 25.39 -14.10
C LEU A 566 -10.29 25.55 -14.85
N ALA A 567 -11.28 24.69 -14.59
CA ALA A 567 -12.59 24.76 -15.22
C ALA A 567 -13.33 26.05 -14.84
N LEU A 568 -13.32 26.45 -13.56
CA LEU A 568 -13.90 27.72 -13.11
C LEU A 568 -13.18 28.91 -13.76
N TYR A 569 -11.84 28.88 -13.83
CA TYR A 569 -11.07 29.93 -14.51
C TYR A 569 -11.44 30.05 -16.00
N LYS A 570 -11.49 28.92 -16.73
CA LYS A 570 -11.89 28.86 -18.16
C LYS A 570 -13.33 29.31 -18.43
N LEU A 571 -14.16 29.38 -17.40
CA LEU A 571 -15.57 29.82 -17.46
C LEU A 571 -15.75 31.25 -16.94
N ASP A 572 -14.67 32.03 -16.84
CA ASP A 572 -14.67 33.41 -16.33
C ASP A 572 -15.17 33.54 -14.88
N ARG A 573 -15.03 32.48 -14.09
CA ARG A 573 -15.44 32.39 -12.66
C ARG A 573 -14.22 32.33 -11.74
N ALA A 574 -13.23 33.19 -12.00
CA ALA A 574 -11.96 33.19 -11.28
C ALA A 574 -12.12 33.42 -9.77
N ASP A 575 -13.09 34.25 -9.34
CA ASP A 575 -13.37 34.47 -7.91
C ASP A 575 -13.84 33.19 -7.20
N GLU A 576 -14.64 32.37 -7.88
CA GLU A 576 -15.08 31.08 -7.35
C GLU A 576 -13.95 30.06 -7.37
N ALA A 577 -13.12 30.07 -8.42
CA ALA A 577 -11.91 29.25 -8.50
C ALA A 577 -10.96 29.55 -7.34
N GLN A 578 -10.76 30.83 -7.04
CA GLN A 578 -9.96 31.31 -5.92
C GLN A 578 -10.55 30.88 -4.59
N LYS A 579 -11.85 31.08 -4.34
CA LYS A 579 -12.52 30.64 -3.11
C LYS A 579 -12.40 29.12 -2.91
N TYR A 580 -12.57 28.35 -3.98
CA TYR A 580 -12.43 26.90 -3.95
C TYR A 580 -10.99 26.48 -3.62
N TYR A 581 -10.00 27.04 -4.33
CA TYR A 581 -8.60 26.79 -4.07
C TYR A 581 -8.21 27.18 -2.64
N GLN A 582 -8.66 28.34 -2.15
CA GLN A 582 -8.42 28.83 -0.79
C GLN A 582 -9.00 27.89 0.27
N LYS A 583 -10.21 27.35 0.04
CA LYS A 583 -10.85 26.38 0.93
C LYS A 583 -10.02 25.10 1.10
N TYR A 584 -9.33 24.65 0.05
CA TYR A 584 -8.58 23.40 0.03
C TYR A 584 -7.07 23.60 -0.15
N THR A 585 -6.54 24.81 0.07
CA THR A 585 -5.14 25.15 -0.23
C THR A 585 -4.15 24.20 0.41
N GLN A 586 -4.44 23.77 1.63
CA GLN A 586 -3.63 22.80 2.36
C GLN A 586 -3.36 21.50 1.57
N TYR A 587 -4.28 21.09 0.69
CA TYR A 587 -4.24 19.88 -0.13
C TYR A 587 -3.95 20.15 -1.61
N LEU A 588 -3.90 21.42 -2.04
CA LEU A 588 -3.73 21.76 -3.46
C LEU A 588 -2.47 22.59 -3.74
N LYS A 589 -1.84 23.13 -2.70
CA LYS A 589 -0.68 24.02 -2.84
C LYS A 589 0.53 23.37 -3.47
N HIS A 590 0.75 22.08 -3.27
CA HIS A 590 1.87 21.34 -3.87
C HIS A 590 1.63 21.11 -5.36
N LEU A 591 0.38 20.83 -5.75
CA LEU A 591 -0.05 20.74 -7.15
C LEU A 591 0.11 22.08 -7.87
N ARG A 592 -0.29 23.18 -7.21
CA ARG A 592 -0.05 24.54 -7.70
C ARG A 592 1.43 24.83 -7.84
N ALA A 593 2.24 24.49 -6.83
CA ALA A 593 3.68 24.74 -6.85
C ALA A 593 4.35 24.00 -8.02
N GLU A 594 3.92 22.77 -8.30
CA GLU A 594 4.39 22.01 -9.45
C GLU A 594 4.00 22.69 -10.77
N LEU A 595 2.76 23.15 -10.93
CA LEU A 595 2.35 23.91 -12.14
C LEU A 595 3.12 25.22 -12.33
N LEU A 596 3.57 25.85 -11.25
CA LEU A 596 4.35 27.10 -11.30
C LEU A 596 5.85 26.89 -11.47
N ALA A 597 6.33 25.65 -11.35
CA ALA A 597 7.74 25.34 -11.49
C ALA A 597 8.22 25.57 -12.92
N THR A 598 9.47 26.00 -13.08
CA THR A 598 10.12 26.16 -14.39
C THR A 598 10.77 24.86 -14.87
N THR A 599 10.88 23.87 -14.01
CA THR A 599 11.49 22.57 -14.27
C THR A 599 10.68 21.49 -13.56
N HIS A 600 10.27 20.47 -14.30
CA HIS A 600 9.52 19.32 -13.78
C HIS A 600 10.41 18.09 -13.90
N GLN A 601 10.76 17.48 -12.77
CA GLN A 601 11.55 16.26 -12.75
C GLN A 601 10.65 15.13 -12.26
N PRO A 602 10.63 13.97 -12.96
CA PRO A 602 10.00 12.79 -12.40
C PRO A 602 10.59 12.55 -11.00
N PRO A 603 9.75 12.37 -9.97
CA PRO A 603 10.23 11.83 -8.72
C PRO A 603 10.92 10.49 -9.02
N PRO A 604 11.94 10.08 -8.23
CA PRO A 604 12.55 8.76 -8.41
C PRO A 604 11.46 7.69 -8.47
N GLU A 605 11.42 6.86 -9.52
CA GLU A 605 10.41 5.81 -9.65
C GLU A 605 10.34 5.00 -8.37
N SER A 606 9.17 4.99 -7.76
CA SER A 606 8.85 4.07 -6.70
C SER A 606 8.70 2.67 -7.34
N GLY A 607 9.78 1.90 -7.48
CA GLY A 607 9.79 0.59 -8.15
C GLY A 607 8.97 -0.53 -7.47
N SER A 608 7.99 -0.20 -6.64
CA SER A 608 7.11 -1.11 -5.93
C SER A 608 5.87 -1.14 -6.79
N GLN A 609 5.61 -2.28 -7.41
CA GLN A 609 4.29 -2.54 -7.98
C GLN A 609 3.20 -2.66 -6.87
N SER A 610 3.46 -2.17 -5.64
CA SER A 610 2.57 -2.33 -4.48
C SER A 610 2.42 -1.11 -3.52
N SER A 611 3.00 0.07 -3.78
CA SER A 611 2.78 1.27 -2.95
C SER A 611 2.07 2.39 -3.72
N GLY A 612 0.88 2.77 -3.25
CA GLY A 612 0.09 3.84 -3.86
C GLY A 612 0.72 5.23 -3.71
N VAL A 613 0.23 6.19 -4.51
CA VAL A 613 0.69 7.59 -4.53
C VAL A 613 0.49 8.28 -3.16
N LEU A 614 1.55 8.88 -2.61
CA LEU A 614 1.48 9.63 -1.35
C LEU A 614 0.72 10.96 -1.54
N VAL A 615 -0.47 11.07 -0.93
CA VAL A 615 -1.27 12.30 -0.92
C VAL A 615 -0.49 13.46 -0.29
N GLY A 616 -0.46 14.61 -0.97
CA GLY A 616 0.31 15.79 -0.58
C GLY A 616 1.77 15.78 -1.03
N GLY A 617 2.26 14.66 -1.58
CA GLY A 617 3.67 14.46 -1.93
C GLY A 617 4.09 15.03 -3.29
N PRO A 618 5.41 15.15 -3.54
CA PRO A 618 5.93 15.57 -4.84
C PRO A 618 5.59 14.57 -5.96
N GLU A 619 5.43 13.28 -5.64
CA GLU A 619 5.00 12.28 -6.60
C GLU A 619 3.55 12.48 -7.04
N GLU A 620 2.65 12.80 -6.12
CA GLU A 620 1.28 13.19 -6.44
C GLU A 620 1.25 14.45 -7.32
N ALA A 621 2.06 15.46 -6.97
CA ALA A 621 2.13 16.70 -7.73
C ALA A 621 2.70 16.49 -9.14
N TRP A 622 3.75 15.70 -9.28
CA TRP A 622 4.35 15.39 -10.57
C TRP A 622 3.43 14.51 -11.43
N LEU A 623 2.77 13.50 -10.85
CA LEU A 623 1.81 12.67 -11.59
C LEU A 623 0.63 13.50 -12.07
N PHE A 624 0.10 14.37 -11.21
CA PHE A 624 -0.91 15.36 -11.57
C PHE A 624 -0.44 16.27 -12.70
N TRP A 625 0.76 16.85 -12.57
CA TRP A 625 1.35 17.71 -13.59
C TRP A 625 1.51 16.94 -14.89
N LYS A 626 2.13 15.76 -14.88
CA LYS A 626 2.31 14.89 -16.05
C LYS A 626 0.97 14.62 -16.74
N ALA A 627 -0.08 14.35 -15.95
CA ALA A 627 -1.41 14.08 -16.48
C ALA A 627 -2.08 15.34 -17.06
N GLN A 628 -2.01 16.49 -16.40
CA GLN A 628 -2.91 17.63 -16.68
C GLN A 628 -2.22 18.92 -17.16
N HIS A 629 -0.90 19.05 -17.10
CA HIS A 629 -0.15 20.30 -17.42
C HIS A 629 -0.53 20.89 -18.78
N ALA A 630 -0.68 20.05 -19.81
CA ALA A 630 -1.04 20.51 -21.15
C ALA A 630 -2.35 21.31 -21.19
N ALA A 631 -3.30 21.01 -20.30
CA ALA A 631 -4.53 21.79 -20.19
C ALA A 631 -4.32 23.16 -19.52
N TRP A 632 -3.39 23.24 -18.56
CA TRP A 632 -3.02 24.47 -17.88
C TRP A 632 -2.21 25.38 -18.80
N ASP A 633 -1.17 24.86 -19.43
CA ASP A 633 -0.29 25.60 -20.35
C ASP A 633 -1.07 26.13 -21.57
N GLY A 634 -2.05 25.36 -22.04
CA GLY A 634 -2.96 25.77 -23.12
C GLY A 634 -4.00 26.83 -22.72
N THR A 635 -3.98 27.34 -21.49
CA THR A 635 -4.96 28.33 -21.01
C THR A 635 -4.31 29.69 -20.81
N LYS A 636 -4.73 30.66 -21.63
CA LYS A 636 -4.19 32.02 -21.59
C LYS A 636 -4.35 32.66 -20.20
N GLY A 637 -3.25 33.17 -19.65
CA GLY A 637 -3.22 33.96 -18.41
C GLY A 637 -3.41 33.15 -17.12
N VAL A 638 -3.64 31.83 -17.20
CA VAL A 638 -3.94 31.04 -16.00
C VAL A 638 -2.73 30.93 -15.09
N ILE A 639 -1.52 30.80 -15.64
CA ILE A 639 -0.28 30.66 -14.85
C ILE A 639 0.03 31.97 -14.13
N GLU A 640 -0.14 33.12 -14.78
CA GLU A 640 0.00 34.45 -14.18
C GLU A 640 -1.02 34.63 -13.05
N TRP A 641 -2.28 34.27 -13.29
CA TRP A 641 -3.31 34.30 -12.27
C TRP A 641 -2.99 33.36 -11.11
N LEU A 642 -2.50 32.15 -11.40
CA LEU A 642 -2.14 31.17 -10.38
C LEU A 642 -1.00 31.68 -9.48
N LYS A 643 -0.12 32.58 -9.95
CA LYS A 643 0.89 33.25 -9.11
C LYS A 643 0.28 34.21 -8.07
N THR A 644 -0.94 34.70 -8.31
CA THR A 644 -1.65 35.63 -7.40
C THR A 644 -2.42 34.94 -6.28
N LEU A 645 -2.74 33.65 -6.43
CA LEU A 645 -3.38 32.82 -5.40
C LEU A 645 -2.43 32.51 -4.24
#